data_AF-A0A4S0G8A8-F1
#
_entry.id   AF-A0A4S0G8A8-F1
#
_cell.length_a   1.000
_cell.length_b   1.000
_cell.length_c   1.000
_cell.angle_alpha   90.00
_cell.angle_beta   90.00
_cell.angle_gamma   90.00
#
_symmetry.space_group_name_H-M   'P 1'
#
loop_
_entity.id
_entity.type
_entity.pdbx_description
1 polymer ?
#
loop_
_entity_poly.entity_id
_entity_poly.type
_entity_poly.pdbx_seq_one_letter_code
_entity_poly.pdbx_strand_id
1 'polypeptide(L)'
;MTIAETEIFMVPLNKLTISEKNVRKTNAEAIDDLLASIPVHGLIQNLSVEPTEKQGHFAVVAGGRRLRALKRLAKEKVFAKDYPVKCSLAKSDAKGLSLAENIIRAPMHPADQFDAFKEQIDSGKTIEETADAFGVSPTVVKKRLKLAAVAPEIMKVFRKDEIGLNEVAAYTLTDDQERQRTVFKAMPKAASWQIKKALTEGNIPLSDKRVRFVTLEAYEAAGGGIIRDLFAERGDEAYLTDAALLDRLFAEKIEEVLEPVRAEGWQEVLFSPEGYYSVSEKYRGRVYPTRRELTPEEEQQRDAMTEQLEALGVEVEADPDNEELAAEWQELSDRIDAMTPEVYDPEEMAKAVAVACFDHNGNLTIHRGLTVKNGNTRSEAKTGPKVDAEGIELPGASMQEELAAVRTACVAADLAANPKIALVATVQALAAEAFSRYGGHSACQISLDRGHPEQRIANKEMRPLVASEAALAAKREAAPKNPGDWWGYFLAMDETALLEHLAVFTAISLKAFNPFGGAAVRVQADALAEALESRPEQWVTLSDLDFLRRTKKSVILAAVERVKGKDRATNLSGMKKGDLVERATAELDGLWLPASLSAFASEADREKASAPYYDPVFDDAIEGDELDEEELDADDTLPQAAE
;
A
#
# COMPACT_ATOMS: atom_id res chain seq x y z
N MET A 1 -48.68 -51.32 -6.36
CA MET A 1 -48.14 -50.60 -5.19
C MET A 1 -49.13 -49.50 -4.86
N THR A 2 -49.91 -49.68 -3.80
CA THR A 2 -50.94 -48.74 -3.36
C THR A 2 -50.27 -47.48 -2.82
N ILE A 3 -50.52 -46.32 -3.44
CA ILE A 3 -50.08 -45.02 -2.92
C ILE A 3 -50.87 -44.79 -1.64
N ALA A 4 -50.25 -45.00 -0.48
CA ALA A 4 -50.86 -44.66 0.80
C ALA A 4 -51.08 -43.14 0.82
N GLU A 5 -52.34 -42.72 0.84
CA GLU A 5 -52.75 -41.32 1.03
C GLU A 5 -52.08 -40.78 2.30
N THR A 6 -51.31 -39.71 2.14
CA THR A 6 -50.68 -39.04 3.28
C THR A 6 -51.74 -38.14 3.90
N GLU A 7 -52.30 -38.54 5.04
CA GLU A 7 -53.31 -37.77 5.76
C GLU A 7 -52.73 -36.42 6.22
N ILE A 8 -53.32 -35.31 5.77
CA ILE A 8 -52.93 -33.94 6.12
C ILE A 8 -53.90 -33.42 7.17
N PHE A 9 -53.37 -32.88 8.28
CA PHE A 9 -54.18 -32.34 9.38
C PHE A 9 -53.51 -31.09 9.98
N MET A 10 -54.30 -30.29 10.70
CA MET A 10 -53.82 -29.06 11.33
C MET A 10 -53.37 -29.34 12.77
N VAL A 11 -52.17 -28.88 13.12
CA VAL A 11 -51.64 -28.95 14.49
C VAL A 11 -51.32 -27.53 14.97
N PRO A 12 -51.81 -27.11 16.15
CA PRO A 12 -51.41 -25.84 16.75
C PRO A 12 -49.89 -25.75 16.94
N LEU A 13 -49.28 -24.61 16.59
CA LEU A 13 -47.83 -24.43 16.62
C LEU A 13 -47.20 -24.73 17.99
N ASN A 14 -47.88 -24.38 19.08
CA ASN A 14 -47.45 -24.67 20.46
C ASN A 14 -47.46 -26.18 20.82
N LYS A 15 -48.05 -27.05 19.99
CA LYS A 15 -48.03 -28.50 20.16
C LYS A 15 -46.97 -29.20 19.31
N LEU A 16 -46.11 -28.44 18.62
CA LEU A 16 -45.05 -28.95 17.75
C LEU A 16 -43.66 -28.81 18.39
N THR A 17 -42.97 -29.95 18.55
CA THR A 17 -41.57 -30.03 18.99
C THR A 17 -40.69 -30.55 17.84
N ILE A 18 -39.36 -30.39 17.93
CA ILE A 18 -38.44 -30.96 16.94
C ILE A 18 -38.10 -32.40 17.36
N SER A 19 -38.13 -33.35 16.42
CA SER A 19 -37.75 -34.74 16.68
C SER A 19 -36.23 -34.91 16.64
N GLU A 20 -35.67 -35.80 17.48
CA GLU A 20 -34.27 -36.22 17.42
C GLU A 20 -33.91 -36.94 16.11
N LYS A 21 -34.92 -37.47 15.40
CA LYS A 21 -34.77 -38.13 14.09
C LYS A 21 -34.62 -37.14 12.93
N ASN A 22 -34.73 -35.84 13.20
CA ASN A 22 -34.52 -34.80 12.20
C ASN A 22 -33.05 -34.79 11.76
N VAL A 23 -32.82 -35.01 10.46
CA VAL A 23 -31.48 -35.28 9.91
C VAL A 23 -30.55 -34.06 10.00
N ARG A 24 -31.11 -32.84 10.05
CA ARG A 24 -30.31 -31.60 10.15
C ARG A 24 -30.12 -31.22 11.62
N LYS A 25 -28.90 -31.45 12.14
CA LYS A 25 -28.49 -31.14 13.53
C LYS A 25 -27.84 -29.75 13.71
N THR A 26 -27.52 -29.04 12.62
CA THR A 26 -26.79 -27.76 12.67
C THR A 26 -27.73 -26.57 12.91
N ASN A 27 -27.43 -25.76 13.93
CA ASN A 27 -28.23 -24.61 14.37
C ASN A 27 -28.06 -23.34 13.51
N ALA A 28 -27.22 -23.35 12.47
CA ALA A 28 -26.71 -22.13 11.82
C ALA A 28 -26.99 -22.02 10.32
N GLU A 29 -28.26 -22.12 9.89
CA GLU A 29 -28.66 -21.66 8.55
C GLU A 29 -29.70 -20.54 8.67
N ALA A 30 -29.50 -19.48 7.89
CA ALA A 30 -30.38 -18.33 7.76
C ALA A 30 -31.82 -18.77 7.47
N ILE A 31 -32.77 -18.24 8.25
CA ILE A 31 -34.22 -18.45 8.06
C ILE A 31 -34.89 -17.20 7.49
N ASP A 32 -34.12 -16.18 7.13
CA ASP A 32 -34.61 -14.86 6.75
C ASP A 32 -35.52 -14.92 5.51
N ASP A 33 -35.14 -15.71 4.50
CA ASP A 33 -35.98 -15.98 3.33
C ASP A 33 -37.36 -16.57 3.70
N LEU A 34 -37.41 -17.44 4.72
CA LEU A 34 -38.65 -18.06 5.21
C LEU A 34 -39.47 -17.10 6.08
N LEU A 35 -38.81 -16.21 6.82
CA LEU A 35 -39.48 -15.17 7.61
C LEU A 35 -40.20 -14.17 6.70
N ALA A 36 -39.62 -13.84 5.55
CA ALA A 36 -40.27 -13.00 4.53
C ALA A 36 -41.37 -13.74 3.76
N SER A 37 -41.13 -15.01 3.38
CA SER A 37 -42.04 -15.76 2.50
C SER A 37 -43.32 -16.26 3.19
N ILE A 38 -43.22 -16.77 4.44
CA ILE A 38 -44.34 -17.45 5.11
C ILE A 38 -45.54 -16.52 5.40
N PRO A 39 -45.36 -15.25 5.85
CA PRO A 39 -46.47 -14.34 6.04
C PRO A 39 -47.27 -14.05 4.76
N VAL A 40 -46.61 -14.07 3.60
CA VAL A 40 -47.20 -13.73 2.30
C VAL A 40 -47.87 -14.94 1.65
N HIS A 41 -47.17 -16.08 1.58
CA HIS A 41 -47.61 -17.26 0.82
C HIS A 41 -48.14 -18.40 1.70
N GLY A 42 -48.06 -18.26 3.02
CA GLY A 42 -48.33 -19.34 3.95
C GLY A 42 -47.28 -20.45 3.88
N LEU A 43 -47.53 -21.54 4.61
CA LEU A 43 -46.64 -22.69 4.60
C LEU A 43 -46.84 -23.54 3.33
N ILE A 44 -46.00 -23.33 2.32
CA ILE A 44 -46.09 -24.01 1.01
C ILE A 44 -45.84 -25.52 1.11
N GLN A 45 -44.88 -25.93 1.94
CA GLN A 45 -44.62 -27.35 2.21
C GLN A 45 -44.99 -27.71 3.65
N ASN A 46 -45.88 -28.69 3.81
CA ASN A 46 -46.34 -29.19 5.10
C ASN A 46 -45.19 -29.76 5.94
N LEU A 47 -45.31 -29.70 7.27
CA LEU A 47 -44.38 -30.37 8.18
C LEU A 47 -44.64 -31.87 8.23
N SER A 48 -43.60 -32.69 8.29
CA SER A 48 -43.73 -34.13 8.51
C SER A 48 -43.49 -34.45 9.98
N VAL A 49 -44.45 -35.11 10.61
CA VAL A 49 -44.52 -35.25 12.06
C VAL A 49 -44.79 -36.69 12.50
N GLU A 50 -44.33 -37.04 13.70
CA GLU A 50 -44.68 -38.28 14.40
C GLU A 50 -45.41 -37.95 15.72
N PRO A 51 -46.37 -38.78 16.16
CA PRO A 51 -47.01 -38.60 17.47
C PRO A 51 -45.98 -38.70 18.60
N THR A 52 -46.14 -37.89 19.64
CA THR A 52 -45.35 -38.02 20.88
C THR A 52 -46.14 -38.81 21.93
N GLU A 53 -45.50 -39.15 23.05
CA GLU A 53 -46.15 -39.79 24.21
C GLU A 53 -47.32 -38.94 24.78
N LYS A 54 -47.29 -37.62 24.55
CA LYS A 54 -48.34 -36.71 24.98
C LYS A 54 -49.41 -36.57 23.89
N GLN A 55 -50.64 -36.95 24.21
CA GLN A 55 -51.76 -36.93 23.28
C GLN A 55 -51.98 -35.52 22.69
N GLY A 56 -52.03 -35.44 21.35
CA GLY A 56 -52.18 -34.19 20.61
C GLY A 56 -50.91 -33.36 20.41
N HIS A 57 -49.75 -33.83 20.90
CA HIS A 57 -48.44 -33.27 20.60
C HIS A 57 -47.70 -34.10 19.57
N PHE A 58 -47.00 -33.42 18.66
CA PHE A 58 -46.31 -34.05 17.54
C PHE A 58 -44.87 -33.56 17.43
N ALA A 59 -43.95 -34.46 17.11
CA ALA A 59 -42.54 -34.16 16.90
C ALA A 59 -42.24 -34.07 15.39
N VAL A 60 -41.61 -32.98 14.96
CA VAL A 60 -41.31 -32.70 13.55
C VAL A 60 -40.05 -33.44 13.12
N VAL A 61 -40.25 -34.47 12.28
CA VAL A 61 -39.22 -35.34 11.72
C VAL A 61 -38.57 -34.68 10.48
N ALA A 62 -39.34 -33.94 9.68
CA ALA A 62 -38.84 -33.17 8.54
C ALA A 62 -39.49 -31.78 8.45
N GLY A 63 -38.70 -30.75 8.09
CA GLY A 63 -39.15 -29.35 8.06
C GLY A 63 -38.65 -28.48 9.22
N GLY A 64 -37.50 -28.79 9.81
CA GLY A 64 -36.98 -28.10 11.01
C GLY A 64 -36.75 -26.58 10.84
N ARG A 65 -36.30 -26.11 9.65
CA ARG A 65 -36.17 -24.66 9.36
C ARG A 65 -37.52 -23.95 9.31
N ARG A 66 -38.53 -24.58 8.70
CA ARG A 66 -39.91 -24.08 8.62
C ARG A 66 -40.55 -23.96 10.01
N LEU A 67 -40.39 -24.98 10.86
CA LEU A 67 -40.86 -24.92 12.25
C LEU A 67 -40.19 -23.77 13.03
N ARG A 68 -38.88 -23.56 12.85
CA ARG A 68 -38.16 -22.46 13.49
C ARG A 68 -38.64 -21.09 13.02
N ALA A 69 -38.82 -20.91 11.71
CA ALA A 69 -39.38 -19.68 11.14
C ALA A 69 -40.78 -19.39 11.70
N LEU A 70 -41.67 -20.39 11.74
CA LEU A 70 -43.01 -20.26 12.34
C LEU A 70 -42.95 -19.87 13.83
N LYS A 71 -42.06 -20.50 14.61
CA LYS A 71 -41.87 -20.16 16.03
C LYS A 71 -41.33 -18.75 16.23
N ARG A 72 -40.45 -18.27 15.34
CA ARG A 72 -39.92 -16.92 15.38
C ARG A 72 -40.99 -15.88 14.99
N LEU A 73 -41.75 -16.12 13.93
CA LEU A 73 -42.90 -15.30 13.55
C LEU A 73 -43.96 -15.22 14.67
N ALA A 74 -44.17 -16.31 15.41
CA ALA A 74 -45.05 -16.30 16.58
C ALA A 74 -44.46 -15.51 17.77
N LYS A 75 -43.13 -15.51 17.94
CA LYS A 75 -42.43 -14.70 18.94
C LYS A 75 -42.48 -13.21 18.59
N GLU A 76 -42.36 -12.88 17.32
CA GLU A 76 -42.47 -11.53 16.74
C GLU A 76 -43.93 -11.06 16.63
N LYS A 77 -44.90 -11.86 17.11
CA LYS A 77 -46.35 -11.59 17.13
C LYS A 77 -47.00 -11.45 15.74
N VAL A 78 -46.33 -11.88 14.68
CA VAL A 78 -46.90 -11.98 13.33
C VAL A 78 -47.95 -13.09 13.28
N PHE A 79 -47.74 -14.19 14.01
CA PHE A 79 -48.71 -15.27 14.20
C PHE A 79 -49.05 -15.50 15.67
N ALA A 80 -50.24 -16.04 15.94
CA ALA A 80 -50.63 -16.49 17.27
C ALA A 80 -49.84 -17.76 17.68
N LYS A 81 -49.68 -17.99 19.00
CA LYS A 81 -48.94 -19.16 19.51
C LYS A 81 -49.58 -20.51 19.15
N ASP A 82 -50.88 -20.50 18.90
CA ASP A 82 -51.70 -21.64 18.50
C ASP A 82 -52.00 -21.65 17.00
N TYR A 83 -51.28 -20.84 16.20
CA TYR A 83 -51.43 -20.77 14.75
C TYR A 83 -51.51 -22.18 14.15
N PRO A 84 -52.55 -22.50 13.36
CA PRO A 84 -52.79 -23.85 12.88
C PRO A 84 -51.79 -24.16 11.75
N VAL A 85 -50.94 -25.16 11.96
CA VAL A 85 -49.90 -25.57 11.02
C VAL A 85 -50.31 -26.84 10.29
N LYS A 86 -50.20 -26.84 8.95
CA LYS A 86 -50.45 -28.03 8.12
C LYS A 86 -49.34 -29.06 8.33
N CYS A 87 -49.71 -30.23 8.81
CA CYS A 87 -48.83 -31.35 9.13
C CYS A 87 -49.27 -32.63 8.41
N SER A 88 -48.33 -33.55 8.24
CA SER A 88 -48.55 -34.89 7.65
C SER A 88 -47.81 -35.94 8.47
N LEU A 89 -48.37 -37.14 8.61
CA LEU A 89 -47.70 -38.23 9.34
C LEU A 89 -46.46 -38.73 8.60
N ALA A 90 -45.35 -38.91 9.32
CA ALA A 90 -44.11 -39.44 8.77
C ALA A 90 -44.27 -40.90 8.32
N LYS A 91 -43.95 -41.21 7.06
CA LYS A 91 -43.91 -42.59 6.54
C LYS A 91 -42.67 -43.32 7.08
N SER A 92 -42.72 -44.65 7.19
CA SER A 92 -41.62 -45.50 7.71
C SER A 92 -40.30 -45.36 6.94
N ASP A 93 -40.32 -44.75 5.75
CA ASP A 93 -39.14 -44.37 4.94
C ASP A 93 -39.06 -42.85 4.66
N ALA A 94 -39.43 -42.02 5.64
CA ALA A 94 -39.38 -40.56 5.50
C ALA A 94 -37.96 -40.00 5.25
N LYS A 95 -36.92 -40.73 5.65
CA LYS A 95 -35.51 -40.36 5.40
C LYS A 95 -35.12 -40.49 3.93
N GLY A 96 -35.45 -41.62 3.29
CA GLY A 96 -35.18 -41.85 1.87
C GLY A 96 -36.01 -40.94 0.97
N LEU A 97 -37.29 -40.75 1.30
CA LEU A 97 -38.21 -39.93 0.50
C LEU A 97 -37.92 -38.43 0.60
N SER A 98 -37.51 -37.91 1.76
CA SER A 98 -37.13 -36.49 1.96
C SER A 98 -35.79 -36.15 1.31
N LEU A 99 -34.85 -37.11 1.32
CA LEU A 99 -33.58 -36.98 0.59
C LEU A 99 -33.84 -37.03 -0.92
N ALA A 100 -34.68 -37.95 -1.39
CA ALA A 100 -35.10 -38.03 -2.79
C ALA A 100 -35.89 -36.78 -3.23
N GLU A 101 -36.81 -36.25 -2.43
CA GLU A 101 -37.58 -35.04 -2.75
C GLU A 101 -36.67 -33.80 -2.88
N ASN A 102 -35.67 -33.65 -1.99
CA ASN A 102 -34.69 -32.56 -2.07
C ASN A 102 -33.68 -32.73 -3.21
N ILE A 103 -33.33 -33.98 -3.58
CA ILE A 103 -32.46 -34.26 -4.72
C ILE A 103 -33.22 -34.10 -6.05
N ILE A 104 -34.53 -34.41 -6.07
CA ILE A 104 -35.38 -34.37 -7.27
C ILE A 104 -35.92 -32.95 -7.54
N ARG A 105 -36.04 -32.08 -6.53
CA ARG A 105 -36.20 -30.64 -6.75
C ARG A 105 -34.85 -30.02 -7.12
N ALA A 106 -34.48 -30.14 -8.39
CA ALA A 106 -33.45 -29.27 -8.95
C ALA A 106 -33.87 -27.81 -8.68
N PRO A 107 -33.06 -27.00 -7.99
CA PRO A 107 -33.37 -25.59 -7.81
C PRO A 107 -33.56 -24.96 -9.20
N MET A 108 -34.64 -24.19 -9.34
CA MET A 108 -34.92 -23.42 -10.54
C MET A 108 -33.66 -22.67 -10.97
N HIS A 109 -33.29 -22.78 -12.24
CA HIS A 109 -32.07 -22.17 -12.74
C HIS A 109 -32.17 -20.65 -12.56
N PRO A 110 -31.11 -19.93 -12.14
CA PRO A 110 -31.18 -18.49 -11.90
C PRO A 110 -31.73 -17.69 -13.09
N ALA A 111 -31.46 -18.12 -14.33
CA ALA A 111 -32.02 -17.52 -15.55
C ALA A 111 -33.57 -17.50 -15.56
N ASP A 112 -34.23 -18.53 -15.05
CA ASP A 112 -35.69 -18.60 -14.99
C ASP A 112 -36.26 -17.59 -13.99
N GLN A 113 -35.50 -17.31 -12.92
CA GLN A 113 -35.86 -16.22 -12.00
C GLN A 113 -35.78 -14.87 -12.72
N PHE A 114 -34.76 -14.63 -13.54
CA PHE A 114 -34.59 -13.36 -14.25
C PHE A 114 -35.77 -13.08 -15.18
N ASP A 115 -36.22 -14.11 -15.92
CA ASP A 115 -37.41 -14.03 -16.76
C ASP A 115 -38.67 -13.74 -15.95
N ALA A 116 -38.84 -14.40 -14.80
CA ALA A 116 -40.00 -14.16 -13.93
C ALA A 116 -40.04 -12.72 -13.38
N PHE A 117 -38.89 -12.15 -13.00
CA PHE A 117 -38.82 -10.73 -12.62
C PHE A 117 -39.16 -9.81 -13.81
N LYS A 118 -38.65 -10.13 -15.01
CA LYS A 118 -38.91 -9.35 -16.23
C LYS A 118 -40.38 -9.40 -16.63
N GLU A 119 -41.03 -10.56 -16.58
CA GLU A 119 -42.45 -10.73 -16.91
C GLU A 119 -43.37 -9.89 -16.01
N GLN A 120 -43.03 -9.74 -14.73
CA GLN A 120 -43.80 -8.91 -13.79
C GLN A 120 -43.70 -7.42 -14.13
N ILE A 121 -42.53 -6.96 -14.54
CA ILE A 121 -42.32 -5.59 -15.02
C ILE A 121 -43.01 -5.37 -16.38
N ASP A 122 -42.85 -6.31 -17.32
CA ASP A 122 -43.47 -6.26 -18.65
C ASP A 122 -45.01 -6.30 -18.57
N SER A 123 -45.57 -6.93 -17.53
CA SER A 123 -47.01 -6.93 -17.23
C SER A 123 -47.50 -5.67 -16.51
N GLY A 124 -46.62 -4.68 -16.29
CA GLY A 124 -46.97 -3.34 -15.81
C GLY A 124 -46.83 -3.12 -14.30
N LYS A 125 -46.26 -4.07 -13.54
CA LYS A 125 -45.97 -3.85 -12.11
C LYS A 125 -44.74 -2.98 -11.93
N THR A 126 -44.69 -2.26 -10.81
CA THR A 126 -43.50 -1.47 -10.43
C THR A 126 -42.38 -2.37 -9.88
N ILE A 127 -41.17 -1.81 -9.76
CA ILE A 127 -40.03 -2.50 -9.14
C ILE A 127 -40.35 -2.83 -7.69
N GLU A 128 -41.01 -1.91 -6.98
CA GLU A 128 -41.40 -2.03 -5.58
C GLU A 128 -42.46 -3.12 -5.39
N GLU A 129 -43.52 -3.14 -6.21
CA GLU A 129 -44.54 -4.19 -6.17
C GLU A 129 -43.98 -5.57 -6.52
N THR A 130 -43.02 -5.62 -7.44
CA THR A 130 -42.33 -6.86 -7.81
C THR A 130 -41.39 -7.31 -6.67
N ALA A 131 -40.73 -6.39 -5.98
CA ALA A 131 -39.88 -6.70 -4.83
C ALA A 131 -40.71 -7.34 -3.70
N ASP A 132 -41.86 -6.76 -3.37
CA ASP A 132 -42.79 -7.27 -2.37
C ASP A 132 -43.36 -8.64 -2.77
N ALA A 133 -43.72 -8.83 -4.04
CA ALA A 133 -44.27 -10.09 -4.52
C ALA A 133 -43.29 -11.28 -4.44
N PHE A 134 -41.98 -11.01 -4.50
CA PHE A 134 -40.93 -12.03 -4.43
C PHE A 134 -40.21 -12.06 -3.07
N GLY A 135 -40.55 -11.16 -2.16
CA GLY A 135 -39.91 -11.05 -0.84
C GLY A 135 -38.43 -10.66 -0.91
N VAL A 136 -38.06 -9.80 -1.86
CA VAL A 136 -36.68 -9.30 -2.06
C VAL A 136 -36.64 -7.77 -2.02
N SER A 137 -35.45 -7.17 -2.01
CA SER A 137 -35.36 -5.70 -2.08
C SER A 137 -35.50 -5.17 -3.51
N PRO A 138 -35.94 -3.90 -3.71
CA PRO A 138 -35.98 -3.24 -5.02
C PRO A 138 -34.64 -3.31 -5.77
N THR A 139 -33.52 -3.23 -5.05
CA THR A 139 -32.17 -3.36 -5.62
C THR A 139 -31.94 -4.76 -6.23
N VAL A 140 -32.46 -5.83 -5.60
CA VAL A 140 -32.39 -7.18 -6.15
C VAL A 140 -33.18 -7.26 -7.46
N VAL A 141 -34.40 -6.69 -7.51
CA VAL A 141 -35.20 -6.64 -8.74
C VAL A 141 -34.44 -5.92 -9.86
N LYS A 142 -33.85 -4.75 -9.59
CA LYS A 142 -33.03 -4.01 -10.57
C LYS A 142 -31.86 -4.85 -11.11
N LYS A 143 -31.13 -5.55 -10.23
CA LYS A 143 -30.05 -6.48 -10.63
C LYS A 143 -30.59 -7.62 -11.51
N ARG A 144 -31.73 -8.22 -11.16
CA ARG A 144 -32.33 -9.32 -11.92
C ARG A 144 -32.79 -8.87 -13.32
N LEU A 145 -33.34 -7.67 -13.45
CA LEU A 145 -33.68 -7.09 -14.75
C LEU A 145 -32.45 -6.84 -15.63
N LYS A 146 -31.35 -6.32 -15.05
CA LYS A 146 -30.08 -6.16 -15.79
C LYS A 146 -29.54 -7.49 -16.31
N LEU A 147 -29.60 -8.55 -15.50
CA LEU A 147 -29.22 -9.90 -15.94
C LEU A 147 -30.16 -10.45 -17.03
N ALA A 148 -31.46 -10.18 -16.94
CA ALA A 148 -32.45 -10.57 -17.95
C ALA A 148 -32.25 -9.87 -19.31
N ALA A 149 -31.55 -8.73 -19.32
CA ALA A 149 -31.28 -7.95 -20.52
C ALA A 149 -30.01 -8.36 -21.29
N VAL A 150 -29.19 -9.28 -20.74
CA VAL A 150 -27.97 -9.80 -21.38
C VAL A 150 -28.31 -10.52 -22.70
N ALA A 151 -27.41 -10.44 -23.68
CA ALA A 151 -27.58 -11.02 -25.01
C ALA A 151 -28.06 -12.50 -24.96
N PRO A 152 -29.07 -12.87 -25.77
CA PRO A 152 -29.67 -14.21 -25.72
C PRO A 152 -28.69 -15.37 -25.89
N GLU A 153 -27.62 -15.19 -26.67
CA GLU A 153 -26.59 -16.21 -26.88
C GLU A 153 -25.80 -16.53 -25.62
N ILE A 154 -25.48 -15.50 -24.82
CA ILE A 154 -24.79 -15.64 -23.53
C ILE A 154 -25.74 -16.30 -22.53
N MET A 155 -27.00 -15.86 -22.49
CA MET A 155 -28.02 -16.45 -21.63
C MET A 155 -28.28 -17.93 -21.95
N LYS A 156 -28.22 -18.32 -23.22
CA LYS A 156 -28.34 -19.72 -23.65
C LYS A 156 -27.21 -20.60 -23.13
N VAL A 157 -25.99 -20.07 -23.05
CA VAL A 157 -24.82 -20.78 -22.52
C VAL A 157 -24.86 -20.83 -21.00
N PHE A 158 -25.30 -19.75 -20.34
CA PHE A 158 -25.57 -19.74 -18.91
C PHE A 158 -26.60 -20.79 -18.50
N ARG A 159 -27.72 -20.92 -19.23
CA ARG A 159 -28.76 -21.95 -19.02
C ARG A 159 -28.28 -23.38 -19.15
N LYS A 160 -27.11 -23.61 -19.75
CA LYS A 160 -26.48 -24.92 -19.87
C LYS A 160 -25.40 -25.15 -18.80
N ASP A 161 -25.29 -24.25 -17.82
CA ASP A 161 -24.25 -24.24 -16.79
C ASP A 161 -22.81 -24.20 -17.35
N GLU A 162 -22.63 -23.68 -18.59
CA GLU A 162 -21.32 -23.57 -19.24
C GLU A 162 -20.52 -22.34 -18.77
N ILE A 163 -21.21 -21.31 -18.24
CA ILE A 163 -20.65 -20.12 -17.59
C ILE A 163 -21.40 -19.87 -16.28
N GLY A 164 -20.77 -19.19 -15.31
CA GLY A 164 -21.39 -18.90 -14.02
C GLY A 164 -22.10 -17.55 -13.97
N LEU A 165 -22.75 -17.28 -12.83
CA LEU A 165 -23.49 -16.03 -12.60
C LEU A 165 -22.58 -14.80 -12.64
N ASN A 166 -21.34 -14.93 -12.18
CA ASN A 166 -20.37 -13.83 -12.13
C ASN A 166 -19.92 -13.42 -13.55
N GLU A 167 -19.80 -14.38 -14.47
CA GLU A 167 -19.50 -14.11 -15.88
C GLU A 167 -20.67 -13.39 -16.55
N VAL A 168 -21.91 -13.83 -16.32
CA VAL A 168 -23.11 -13.15 -16.84
C VAL A 168 -23.25 -11.74 -16.27
N ALA A 169 -22.99 -11.56 -14.98
CA ALA A 169 -23.00 -10.26 -14.33
C ALA A 169 -21.98 -9.29 -14.96
N ALA A 170 -20.79 -9.76 -15.34
CA ALA A 170 -19.79 -8.93 -16.01
C ALA A 170 -20.28 -8.33 -17.34
N TYR A 171 -21.12 -9.04 -18.09
CA TYR A 171 -21.71 -8.52 -19.34
C TYR A 171 -22.72 -7.39 -19.11
N THR A 172 -23.24 -7.22 -17.89
CA THR A 172 -24.19 -6.14 -17.55
C THR A 172 -23.55 -4.76 -17.43
N LEU A 173 -22.22 -4.66 -17.56
CA LEU A 173 -21.48 -3.39 -17.65
C LEU A 173 -21.88 -2.54 -18.86
N THR A 174 -22.42 -3.16 -19.90
CA THR A 174 -22.95 -2.44 -21.06
C THR A 174 -24.32 -2.97 -21.42
N ASP A 175 -25.22 -2.07 -21.83
CA ASP A 175 -26.52 -2.46 -22.37
C ASP A 175 -26.45 -2.78 -23.89
N ASP A 176 -25.29 -2.56 -24.52
CA ASP A 176 -25.05 -2.90 -25.93
C ASP A 176 -24.83 -4.41 -26.11
N GLN A 177 -25.89 -5.10 -26.51
CA GLN A 177 -25.85 -6.53 -26.79
C GLN A 177 -24.93 -6.91 -27.95
N GLU A 178 -24.63 -6.02 -28.91
CA GLU A 178 -23.67 -6.30 -29.98
C GLU A 178 -22.23 -6.30 -29.45
N ARG A 179 -21.89 -5.36 -28.57
CA ARG A 179 -20.61 -5.36 -27.86
C ARG A 179 -20.47 -6.59 -26.96
N GLN A 180 -21.53 -6.97 -26.22
CA GLN A 180 -21.56 -8.22 -25.45
C GLN A 180 -21.30 -9.45 -26.34
N ARG A 181 -21.99 -9.57 -27.50
CA ARG A 181 -21.79 -10.67 -28.45
C ARG A 181 -20.38 -10.71 -29.01
N THR A 182 -19.78 -9.55 -29.29
CA THR A 182 -18.42 -9.44 -29.83
C THR A 182 -17.40 -9.97 -28.83
N VAL A 183 -17.47 -9.52 -27.57
CA VAL A 183 -16.60 -10.00 -26.48
C VAL A 183 -16.81 -11.50 -26.25
N PHE A 184 -18.06 -11.96 -26.22
CA PHE A 184 -18.39 -13.37 -26.02
C PHE A 184 -17.87 -14.28 -27.14
N LYS A 185 -17.98 -13.86 -28.42
CA LYS A 185 -17.44 -14.61 -29.56
C LYS A 185 -15.92 -14.70 -29.53
N ALA A 186 -15.25 -13.62 -29.12
CA ALA A 186 -13.79 -13.61 -29.00
C ALA A 186 -13.31 -14.51 -27.85
N MET A 187 -14.04 -14.53 -26.73
CA MET A 187 -13.63 -15.21 -25.50
C MET A 187 -14.81 -15.94 -24.81
N PRO A 188 -15.27 -17.08 -25.35
CA PRO A 188 -16.51 -17.73 -24.89
C PRO A 188 -16.42 -18.35 -23.48
N LYS A 189 -15.21 -18.54 -22.95
CA LYS A 189 -14.95 -19.09 -21.59
C LYS A 189 -14.09 -18.16 -20.73
N ALA A 190 -14.11 -16.86 -21.02
CA ALA A 190 -13.40 -15.87 -20.21
C ALA A 190 -13.97 -15.81 -18.79
N ALA A 191 -13.09 -15.63 -17.81
CA ALA A 191 -13.49 -15.32 -16.44
C ALA A 191 -14.08 -13.89 -16.37
N SER A 192 -14.89 -13.61 -15.35
CA SER A 192 -15.55 -12.32 -15.14
C SER A 192 -14.62 -11.11 -15.29
N TRP A 193 -13.43 -11.14 -14.70
CA TRP A 193 -12.45 -10.04 -14.79
C TRP A 193 -11.95 -9.76 -16.22
N GLN A 194 -11.83 -10.80 -17.06
CA GLN A 194 -11.42 -10.66 -18.46
C GLN A 194 -12.54 -10.05 -19.29
N ILE A 195 -13.79 -10.44 -19.02
CA ILE A 195 -14.99 -9.86 -19.64
C ILE A 195 -15.09 -8.37 -19.27
N LYS A 196 -14.98 -8.05 -17.98
CA LYS A 196 -14.99 -6.67 -17.48
C LYS A 196 -13.92 -5.84 -18.20
N LYS A 197 -12.67 -6.31 -18.22
CA LYS A 197 -11.56 -5.64 -18.90
C LYS A 197 -11.81 -5.37 -20.39
N ALA A 198 -12.40 -6.32 -21.11
CA ALA A 198 -12.72 -6.14 -22.53
C ALA A 198 -13.87 -5.16 -22.77
N LEU A 199 -14.86 -5.15 -21.87
CA LEU A 199 -16.00 -4.22 -21.95
C LEU A 199 -15.63 -2.80 -21.54
N THR A 200 -14.65 -2.63 -20.64
CA THR A 200 -14.13 -1.34 -20.19
C THR A 200 -12.85 -0.92 -20.90
N GLU A 201 -12.44 -1.63 -21.95
CA GLU A 201 -11.30 -1.23 -22.77
C GLU A 201 -11.53 0.17 -23.36
N GLY A 202 -10.61 1.09 -23.07
CA GLY A 202 -10.69 2.51 -23.42
C GLY A 202 -11.39 3.40 -22.41
N ASN A 203 -12.07 2.84 -21.39
CA ASN A 203 -12.68 3.62 -20.32
C ASN A 203 -11.70 3.90 -19.19
N ILE A 204 -11.94 4.99 -18.45
CA ILE A 204 -11.03 5.47 -17.40
C ILE A 204 -11.62 5.16 -16.03
N PRO A 205 -10.92 4.46 -15.12
CA PRO A 205 -11.44 4.20 -13.78
C PRO A 205 -11.51 5.48 -12.93
N LEU A 206 -12.43 5.53 -11.97
CA LEU A 206 -12.52 6.66 -11.02
C LEU A 206 -11.23 6.91 -10.21
N SER A 207 -10.37 5.89 -10.07
CA SER A 207 -9.08 6.01 -9.38
C SER A 207 -8.01 6.78 -10.19
N ASP A 208 -8.27 7.12 -11.45
CA ASP A 208 -7.34 7.91 -12.26
C ASP A 208 -7.14 9.31 -11.67
N LYS A 209 -5.88 9.74 -11.56
CA LYS A 209 -5.50 11.02 -10.95
C LYS A 209 -6.16 12.22 -11.65
N ARG A 210 -6.39 12.14 -12.97
CA ARG A 210 -7.06 13.19 -13.74
C ARG A 210 -8.51 13.36 -13.30
N VAL A 211 -9.19 12.29 -12.91
CA VAL A 211 -10.58 12.33 -12.42
C VAL A 211 -10.66 13.06 -11.09
N ARG A 212 -9.71 12.81 -10.18
CA ARG A 212 -9.62 13.56 -8.91
C ARG A 212 -9.32 15.04 -9.15
N PHE A 213 -8.41 15.34 -10.07
CA PHE A 213 -8.02 16.73 -10.36
C PHE A 213 -9.13 17.52 -11.05
N VAL A 214 -9.78 16.96 -12.08
CA VAL A 214 -10.92 17.60 -12.76
C VAL A 214 -12.17 17.61 -11.88
N THR A 215 -12.34 16.59 -11.05
CA THR A 215 -13.53 16.18 -10.28
C THR A 215 -14.62 15.50 -11.11
N LEU A 216 -15.40 14.62 -10.47
CA LEU A 216 -16.46 13.87 -11.14
C LEU A 216 -17.61 14.80 -11.55
N GLU A 217 -17.91 15.77 -10.71
CA GLU A 217 -18.97 16.75 -10.89
C GLU A 217 -18.70 17.63 -12.12
N ALA A 218 -17.45 18.06 -12.32
CA ALA A 218 -17.06 18.85 -13.49
C ALA A 218 -17.13 18.03 -14.79
N TYR A 219 -16.73 16.76 -14.74
CA TYR A 219 -16.83 15.85 -15.88
C TYR A 219 -18.30 15.55 -16.26
N GLU A 220 -19.16 15.29 -15.27
CA GLU A 220 -20.61 15.12 -15.51
C GLU A 220 -21.26 16.41 -16.03
N ALA A 221 -20.92 17.57 -15.46
CA ALA A 221 -21.42 18.88 -15.91
C ALA A 221 -21.03 19.20 -17.37
N ALA A 222 -19.87 18.72 -17.82
CA ALA A 222 -19.43 18.83 -19.21
C ALA A 222 -20.06 17.78 -20.15
N GLY A 223 -21.01 16.97 -19.67
CA GLY A 223 -21.73 15.96 -20.44
C GLY A 223 -21.06 14.59 -20.50
N GLY A 224 -20.10 14.32 -19.61
CA GLY A 224 -19.36 13.07 -19.59
C GLY A 224 -20.18 11.88 -19.11
N GLY A 225 -20.06 10.76 -19.82
CA GLY A 225 -20.73 9.50 -19.47
C GLY A 225 -19.98 8.69 -18.42
N ILE A 226 -20.71 8.04 -17.51
CA ILE A 226 -20.19 7.15 -16.47
C ILE A 226 -20.93 5.81 -16.50
N ILE A 227 -20.18 4.73 -16.51
CA ILE A 227 -20.67 3.36 -16.34
C ILE A 227 -20.37 2.93 -14.91
N ARG A 228 -21.41 2.57 -14.15
CA ARG A 228 -21.28 2.02 -12.79
C ARG A 228 -21.55 0.52 -12.81
N ASP A 229 -20.66 -0.28 -12.23
CA ASP A 229 -20.90 -1.71 -12.06
C ASP A 229 -21.91 -1.95 -10.93
N LEU A 230 -23.12 -2.38 -11.30
CA LEU A 230 -24.19 -2.68 -10.36
C LEU A 230 -23.91 -3.94 -9.49
N PHE A 231 -22.95 -4.77 -9.89
CA PHE A 231 -22.60 -6.05 -9.25
C PHE A 231 -21.29 -6.00 -8.46
N ALA A 232 -20.60 -4.86 -8.40
CA ALA A 232 -19.41 -4.72 -7.58
C ALA A 232 -19.73 -4.85 -6.07
N GLU A 233 -18.85 -5.53 -5.33
CA GLU A 233 -18.98 -5.73 -3.87
C GLU A 233 -18.66 -4.45 -3.08
N ARG A 234 -17.79 -3.60 -3.64
CA ARG A 234 -17.53 -2.23 -3.19
C ARG A 234 -18.15 -1.29 -4.23
N GLY A 235 -19.05 -0.39 -3.84
CA GLY A 235 -19.86 0.45 -4.73
C GLY A 235 -19.12 1.44 -5.63
N ASP A 236 -17.80 1.29 -5.79
CA ASP A 236 -16.88 2.28 -6.35
C ASP A 236 -16.28 1.85 -7.71
N GLU A 237 -16.67 0.68 -8.26
CA GLU A 237 -16.25 0.26 -9.61
C GLU A 237 -17.07 1.02 -10.68
N ALA A 238 -16.69 2.26 -10.93
CA ALA A 238 -17.22 3.06 -12.02
C ALA A 238 -16.12 3.54 -12.98
N TYR A 239 -16.52 3.74 -14.23
CA TYR A 239 -15.64 4.07 -15.34
C TYR A 239 -16.22 5.23 -16.15
N LEU A 240 -15.38 6.21 -16.48
CA LEU A 240 -15.69 7.29 -17.41
C LEU A 240 -15.56 6.76 -18.84
N THR A 241 -16.51 7.12 -19.69
CA THR A 241 -16.59 6.62 -21.08
C THR A 241 -15.95 7.52 -22.11
N ASP A 242 -15.67 8.79 -21.78
CA ASP A 242 -15.11 9.77 -22.71
C ASP A 242 -13.74 10.25 -22.21
N ALA A 243 -12.71 9.53 -22.65
CA ALA A 243 -11.32 9.87 -22.35
C ALA A 243 -10.92 11.23 -22.95
N ALA A 244 -11.42 11.58 -24.14
CA ALA A 244 -11.06 12.81 -24.83
C ALA A 244 -11.65 14.04 -24.13
N LEU A 245 -12.87 13.93 -23.59
CA LEU A 245 -13.46 14.95 -22.72
C LEU A 245 -12.64 15.14 -21.45
N LEU A 246 -12.24 14.05 -20.78
CA LEU A 246 -11.41 14.15 -19.58
C LEU A 246 -10.06 14.82 -19.89
N ASP A 247 -9.39 14.44 -20.98
CA ASP A 247 -8.12 15.01 -21.38
C ASP A 247 -8.22 16.52 -21.66
N ARG A 248 -9.30 16.95 -22.31
CA ARG A 248 -9.56 18.38 -22.56
C ARG A 248 -9.81 19.15 -21.27
N LEU A 249 -10.71 18.69 -20.40
CA LEU A 249 -10.99 19.35 -19.12
C LEU A 249 -9.76 19.42 -18.23
N PHE A 250 -8.96 18.35 -18.25
CA PHE A 250 -7.69 18.29 -17.53
C PHE A 250 -6.70 19.33 -18.05
N ALA A 251 -6.52 19.43 -19.38
CA ALA A 251 -5.65 20.43 -19.99
C ALA A 251 -6.11 21.86 -19.69
N GLU A 252 -7.41 22.15 -19.82
CA GLU A 252 -8.00 23.46 -19.51
C GLU A 252 -7.73 23.84 -18.04
N LYS A 253 -7.93 22.91 -17.10
CA LYS A 253 -7.71 23.15 -15.67
C LYS A 253 -6.22 23.30 -15.32
N ILE A 254 -5.32 22.58 -16.00
CA ILE A 254 -3.88 22.79 -15.84
C ILE A 254 -3.50 24.20 -16.29
N GLU A 255 -3.98 24.65 -17.45
CA GLU A 255 -3.71 25.99 -17.96
C GLU A 255 -4.25 27.09 -17.02
N GLU A 256 -5.44 26.91 -16.46
CA GLU A 256 -6.01 27.81 -15.44
C GLU A 256 -5.08 27.97 -14.22
N VAL A 257 -4.43 26.89 -13.77
CA VAL A 257 -3.50 26.92 -12.64
C VAL A 257 -2.14 27.51 -13.01
N LEU A 258 -1.66 27.29 -14.25
CA LEU A 258 -0.36 27.78 -14.68
C LEU A 258 -0.35 29.27 -15.04
N GLU A 259 -1.47 29.82 -15.50
CA GLU A 259 -1.59 31.22 -15.91
C GLU A 259 -1.13 32.24 -14.85
N PRO A 260 -1.57 32.17 -13.57
CA PRO A 260 -1.06 33.08 -12.54
C PRO A 260 0.44 32.90 -12.30
N VAL A 261 0.98 31.69 -12.43
CA VAL A 261 2.41 31.40 -12.24
C VAL A 261 3.26 31.97 -13.39
N ARG A 262 2.72 32.01 -14.61
CA ARG A 262 3.40 32.65 -15.74
C ARG A 262 3.54 34.16 -15.56
N ALA A 263 2.58 34.78 -14.87
CA ALA A 263 2.65 36.19 -14.52
C ALA A 263 3.75 36.52 -13.48
N GLU A 264 4.31 35.52 -12.80
CA GLU A 264 5.36 35.71 -11.79
C GLU A 264 6.73 36.08 -12.39
N GLY A 265 6.99 35.78 -13.69
CA GLY A 265 8.23 36.16 -14.37
C GLY A 265 9.34 35.09 -14.42
N TRP A 266 9.01 33.82 -14.20
CA TRP A 266 9.92 32.69 -14.41
C TRP A 266 10.36 32.59 -15.87
N GLN A 267 11.57 32.06 -16.10
CA GLN A 267 12.11 31.81 -17.45
C GLN A 267 11.14 30.97 -18.30
N GLU A 268 10.57 29.95 -17.68
CA GLU A 268 9.59 29.05 -18.29
C GLU A 268 8.71 28.46 -17.19
N VAL A 269 7.43 28.23 -17.50
CA VAL A 269 6.49 27.52 -16.63
C VAL A 269 6.04 26.26 -17.35
N LEU A 270 6.31 25.11 -16.74
CA LEU A 270 6.10 23.79 -17.34
C LEU A 270 5.13 22.96 -16.52
N PHE A 271 4.49 22.00 -17.17
CA PHE A 271 3.75 20.93 -16.52
C PHE A 271 4.44 19.59 -16.80
N SER A 272 4.68 18.80 -15.74
CA SER A 272 5.23 17.44 -15.83
C SER A 272 4.21 16.41 -15.34
N PRO A 273 3.61 15.61 -16.24
CA PRO A 273 2.68 14.54 -15.85
C PRO A 273 3.40 13.35 -15.18
N GLU A 274 4.71 13.17 -15.41
CA GLU A 274 5.52 12.09 -14.82
C GLU A 274 5.87 12.33 -13.34
N GLY A 275 5.44 13.46 -12.77
CA GLY A 275 5.61 13.78 -11.35
C GLY A 275 6.99 14.35 -11.02
N TYR A 276 7.18 14.76 -9.76
CA TYR A 276 8.37 15.48 -9.30
C TYR A 276 9.70 14.76 -9.55
N TYR A 277 9.72 13.42 -9.54
CA TYR A 277 10.94 12.65 -9.76
C TYR A 277 11.58 12.96 -11.13
N SER A 278 10.78 12.92 -12.20
CA SER A 278 11.23 13.28 -13.56
C SER A 278 11.77 14.71 -13.65
N VAL A 279 11.18 15.63 -12.87
CA VAL A 279 11.57 17.03 -12.79
C VAL A 279 12.92 17.14 -12.10
N SER A 280 13.11 16.48 -10.96
CA SER A 280 14.36 16.49 -10.19
C SER A 280 15.56 15.88 -10.91
N GLU A 281 15.33 14.97 -11.87
CA GLU A 281 16.41 14.46 -12.74
C GLU A 281 16.96 15.55 -13.66
N LYS A 282 16.06 16.37 -14.23
CA LYS A 282 16.36 17.42 -15.21
C LYS A 282 16.84 18.73 -14.54
N TYR A 283 16.26 19.08 -13.40
CA TYR A 283 16.53 20.33 -12.68
C TYR A 283 17.13 20.02 -11.30
N ARG A 284 18.45 20.05 -11.20
CA ARG A 284 19.20 19.70 -9.98
C ARG A 284 19.65 20.93 -9.15
N GLY A 285 19.45 22.13 -9.67
CA GLY A 285 19.72 23.38 -8.96
C GLY A 285 18.41 24.07 -8.57
N ARG A 286 18.46 24.88 -7.50
CA ARG A 286 17.31 25.63 -7.02
C ARG A 286 17.70 27.04 -6.57
N VAL A 287 16.96 28.04 -7.03
CA VAL A 287 16.93 29.40 -6.48
C VAL A 287 15.92 29.40 -5.35
N TYR A 288 16.33 29.87 -4.19
CA TYR A 288 15.45 30.01 -3.03
C TYR A 288 15.01 31.47 -2.91
N PRO A 289 13.79 31.73 -2.44
CA PRO A 289 13.39 33.09 -2.14
C PRO A 289 14.21 33.60 -0.96
N THR A 290 14.43 34.91 -0.93
CA THR A 290 15.05 35.59 0.20
C THR A 290 14.02 36.44 0.90
N ARG A 291 14.04 36.43 2.23
CA ARG A 291 13.22 37.32 3.02
C ARG A 291 13.72 38.75 2.79
N ARG A 292 12.83 39.65 2.35
CA ARG A 292 13.18 41.07 2.16
C ARG A 292 13.65 41.64 3.49
N GLU A 293 14.77 42.37 3.49
CA GLU A 293 15.20 43.13 4.67
C GLU A 293 14.16 44.20 4.99
N LEU A 294 13.73 44.26 6.26
CA LEU A 294 12.83 45.30 6.73
C LEU A 294 13.59 46.62 6.83
N THR A 295 12.94 47.70 6.46
CA THR A 295 13.45 49.03 6.82
C THR A 295 13.38 49.22 8.34
N PRO A 296 14.19 50.11 8.94
CA PRO A 296 14.15 50.36 10.39
C PRO A 296 12.76 50.78 10.91
N GLU A 297 11.96 51.41 10.06
CA GLU A 297 10.58 51.81 10.35
C GLU A 297 9.63 50.61 10.36
N GLU A 298 9.81 49.66 9.44
CA GLU A 298 9.03 48.42 9.38
C GLU A 298 9.47 47.42 10.47
N GLU A 299 10.74 47.38 10.86
CA GLU A 299 11.21 46.63 12.03
C GLU A 299 10.52 47.11 13.30
N GLN A 300 10.46 48.43 13.50
CA GLN A 300 9.78 49.01 14.65
C GLN A 300 8.27 48.72 14.64
N GLN A 301 7.63 48.69 13.45
CA GLN A 301 6.23 48.30 13.33
C GLN A 301 6.01 46.81 13.62
N ARG A 302 6.91 45.93 13.15
CA ARG A 302 6.86 44.50 13.44
C ARG A 302 6.99 44.25 14.94
N ASP A 303 8.00 44.84 15.57
CA ASP A 303 8.27 44.62 16.99
C ASP A 303 7.09 45.11 17.85
N ALA A 304 6.47 46.24 17.49
CA ALA A 304 5.25 46.72 18.15
C ALA A 304 4.04 45.80 17.93
N MET A 305 3.90 45.20 16.74
CA MET A 305 2.83 44.22 16.47
C MET A 305 3.09 42.89 17.17
N THR A 306 4.35 42.44 17.28
CA THR A 306 4.73 41.24 18.04
C THR A 306 4.43 41.42 19.52
N GLU A 307 4.74 42.57 20.10
CA GLU A 307 4.39 42.88 21.50
C GLU A 307 2.86 42.89 21.72
N GLN A 308 2.09 43.36 20.74
CA GLN A 308 0.62 43.28 20.75
C GLN A 308 0.12 41.83 20.61
N LEU A 309 0.76 41.01 19.77
CA LEU A 309 0.41 39.61 19.58
C LEU A 309 0.66 38.78 20.84
N GLU A 310 1.78 39.03 21.53
CA GLU A 310 2.12 38.40 22.81
C GLU A 310 1.10 38.78 23.90
N ALA A 311 0.77 40.07 24.01
CA ALA A 311 -0.25 40.53 24.96
C ALA A 311 -1.63 39.92 24.67
N LEU A 312 -2.02 39.83 23.40
CA LEU A 312 -3.29 39.24 22.98
C LEU A 312 -3.30 37.71 23.17
N GLY A 313 -2.15 37.04 23.02
CA GLY A 313 -1.99 35.61 23.30
C GLY A 313 -2.29 35.25 24.75
N VAL A 314 -1.85 36.09 25.70
CA VAL A 314 -2.18 35.92 27.13
C VAL A 314 -3.69 36.07 27.38
N GLU A 315 -4.37 36.94 26.66
CA GLU A 315 -5.82 37.12 26.77
C GLU A 315 -6.60 35.94 26.13
N VAL A 316 -6.12 35.40 25.01
CA VAL A 316 -6.67 34.20 24.36
C VAL A 316 -6.50 32.96 25.24
N GLU A 317 -5.34 32.79 25.89
CA GLU A 317 -5.12 31.69 26.84
C GLU A 317 -6.00 31.81 28.09
N ALA A 318 -6.28 33.04 28.53
CA ALA A 318 -7.17 33.30 29.65
C ALA A 318 -8.66 33.06 29.34
N ASP A 319 -9.07 33.17 28.07
CA ASP A 319 -10.44 32.92 27.59
C ASP A 319 -10.46 32.22 26.21
N PRO A 320 -10.18 30.89 26.15
CA PRO A 320 -10.01 30.15 24.90
C PRO A 320 -11.27 30.02 24.03
N ASP A 321 -12.45 30.22 24.62
CA ASP A 321 -13.74 30.13 23.92
C ASP A 321 -14.14 31.46 23.25
N ASN A 322 -13.33 32.51 23.39
CA ASN A 322 -13.57 33.82 22.79
C ASN A 322 -13.09 33.87 21.34
N GLU A 323 -13.98 33.54 20.41
CA GLU A 323 -13.72 33.53 18.95
C GLU A 323 -13.26 34.88 18.39
N GLU A 324 -13.62 36.00 19.02
CA GLU A 324 -13.23 37.35 18.57
C GLU A 324 -11.76 37.63 18.88
N LEU A 325 -11.29 37.29 20.09
CA LEU A 325 -9.87 37.40 20.48
C LEU A 325 -8.98 36.45 19.66
N ALA A 326 -9.44 35.21 19.42
CA ALA A 326 -8.73 34.26 18.59
C ALA A 326 -8.59 34.74 17.12
N ALA A 327 -9.64 35.38 16.59
CA ALA A 327 -9.61 35.97 15.26
C ALA A 327 -8.68 37.19 15.17
N GLU A 328 -8.68 38.07 16.17
CA GLU A 328 -7.77 39.22 16.25
C GLU A 328 -6.29 38.78 16.38
N TRP A 329 -6.03 37.74 17.17
CA TRP A 329 -4.70 37.14 17.29
C TRP A 329 -4.22 36.56 15.96
N GLN A 330 -5.08 35.82 15.27
CA GLN A 330 -4.77 35.27 13.96
C GLN A 330 -4.53 36.37 12.91
N GLU A 331 -5.37 37.41 12.87
CA GLU A 331 -5.21 38.52 11.92
C GLU A 331 -3.89 39.27 12.15
N LEU A 332 -3.52 39.50 13.42
CA LEU A 332 -2.28 40.18 13.77
C LEU A 332 -1.05 39.31 13.45
N SER A 333 -1.14 38.00 13.69
CA SER A 333 -0.11 37.01 13.32
C SER A 333 0.13 36.98 11.81
N ASP A 334 -0.95 36.84 11.02
CA ASP A 334 -0.90 36.83 9.56
C ASP A 334 -0.30 38.13 9.00
N ARG A 335 -0.58 39.25 9.67
CA ARG A 335 -0.08 40.58 9.29
C ARG A 335 1.41 40.76 9.59
N ILE A 336 1.92 40.18 10.68
CA ILE A 336 3.36 40.13 11.01
C ILE A 336 4.09 39.27 9.98
N ASP A 337 3.55 38.10 9.64
CA ASP A 337 4.13 37.24 8.61
C ASP A 337 4.16 37.91 7.23
N ALA A 338 3.11 38.66 6.90
CA ALA A 338 3.02 39.42 5.64
C ALA A 338 4.01 40.60 5.54
N MET A 339 4.64 41.07 6.63
CA MET A 339 5.62 42.17 6.58
C MET A 339 6.93 41.80 5.87
N THR A 340 7.24 40.50 5.84
CA THR A 340 8.49 39.98 5.30
C THR A 340 8.23 38.85 4.32
N PRO A 341 7.55 39.15 3.19
CA PRO A 341 7.25 38.12 2.21
C PRO A 341 8.57 37.56 1.67
N GLU A 342 8.58 36.26 1.44
CA GLU A 342 9.61 35.59 0.70
C GLU A 342 9.55 36.07 -0.77
N VAL A 343 10.56 36.82 -1.21
CA VAL A 343 10.62 37.35 -2.57
C VAL A 343 11.77 36.68 -3.31
N TYR A 344 11.53 36.28 -4.56
CA TYR A 344 12.58 35.82 -5.45
C TYR A 344 13.22 37.03 -6.15
N ASP A 345 14.54 37.00 -6.30
CA ASP A 345 15.24 38.00 -7.12
C ASP A 345 14.77 37.89 -8.58
N PRO A 346 14.21 38.95 -9.19
CA PRO A 346 13.74 38.93 -10.57
C PRO A 346 14.81 38.50 -11.59
N GLU A 347 16.10 38.81 -11.35
CA GLU A 347 17.19 38.39 -12.23
C GLU A 347 17.46 36.88 -12.15
N GLU A 348 17.24 36.26 -11.00
CA GLU A 348 17.37 34.81 -10.81
C GLU A 348 16.12 34.06 -11.27
N MET A 349 14.92 34.65 -11.13
CA MET A 349 13.67 34.12 -11.70
C MET A 349 13.76 33.98 -13.23
N ALA A 350 14.36 34.95 -13.91
CA ALA A 350 14.58 34.93 -15.35
C ALA A 350 15.54 33.81 -15.83
N LYS A 351 16.25 33.15 -14.90
CA LYS A 351 17.18 32.02 -15.16
C LYS A 351 16.67 30.68 -14.61
N ALA A 352 15.49 30.69 -13.98
CA ALA A 352 14.91 29.53 -13.32
C ALA A 352 13.50 29.25 -13.86
N VAL A 353 13.09 28.00 -13.78
CA VAL A 353 11.78 27.54 -14.24
C VAL A 353 10.88 27.20 -13.06
N ALA A 354 9.58 27.36 -13.26
CA ALA A 354 8.57 26.79 -12.38
C ALA A 354 7.98 25.53 -13.05
N VAL A 355 7.84 24.44 -12.29
CA VAL A 355 7.27 23.19 -12.81
C VAL A 355 6.12 22.75 -11.92
N ALA A 356 4.93 22.65 -12.51
CA ALA A 356 3.79 22.00 -11.88
C ALA A 356 3.84 20.49 -12.12
N CYS A 357 3.63 19.70 -11.08
CA CYS A 357 3.57 18.25 -11.19
C CYS A 357 2.62 17.67 -10.14
N PHE A 358 2.15 16.45 -10.36
CA PHE A 358 1.35 15.75 -9.35
C PHE A 358 2.25 15.10 -8.30
N ASP A 359 1.85 15.23 -7.04
CA ASP A 359 2.43 14.49 -5.93
C ASP A 359 1.99 13.00 -5.96
N HIS A 360 2.46 12.24 -4.99
CA HIS A 360 2.09 10.82 -4.86
C HIS A 360 0.58 10.64 -4.67
N ASN A 361 -0.06 11.58 -3.96
CA ASN A 361 -1.48 11.58 -3.59
C ASN A 361 -2.40 12.12 -4.72
N GLY A 362 -1.83 12.61 -5.82
CA GLY A 362 -2.55 13.16 -6.95
C GLY A 362 -2.97 14.63 -6.78
N ASN A 363 -2.36 15.36 -5.85
CA ASN A 363 -2.51 16.81 -5.74
C ASN A 363 -1.48 17.50 -6.65
N LEU A 364 -1.89 18.61 -7.28
CA LEU A 364 -1.00 19.41 -8.11
C LEU A 364 -0.12 20.30 -7.22
N THR A 365 1.20 20.15 -7.31
CA THR A 365 2.19 20.97 -6.61
C THR A 365 3.02 21.76 -7.60
N ILE A 366 3.36 23.01 -7.26
CA ILE A 366 4.13 23.91 -8.11
C ILE A 366 5.52 24.13 -7.51
N HIS A 367 6.54 23.64 -8.19
CA HIS A 367 7.93 23.76 -7.78
C HIS A 367 8.58 24.94 -8.48
N ARG A 368 8.75 26.04 -7.75
CA ARG A 368 9.42 27.27 -8.19
C ARG A 368 10.94 27.20 -8.06
N GLY A 369 11.65 28.02 -8.83
CA GLY A 369 13.09 28.24 -8.70
C GLY A 369 13.99 27.15 -9.28
N LEU A 370 13.51 26.27 -10.16
CA LEU A 370 14.30 25.14 -10.65
C LEU A 370 15.27 25.54 -11.76
N THR A 371 16.54 25.11 -11.71
CA THR A 371 17.54 25.45 -12.74
C THR A 371 18.10 24.21 -13.43
N VAL A 372 18.20 24.27 -14.77
CA VAL A 372 18.84 23.22 -15.57
C VAL A 372 20.32 23.24 -15.27
N LYS A 373 20.93 22.05 -15.13
CA LYS A 373 22.38 21.93 -15.14
C LYS A 373 22.91 22.19 -16.55
N ASN A 374 22.89 23.43 -17.03
CA ASN A 374 23.66 23.81 -18.21
C ASN A 374 25.15 23.77 -17.82
N GLY A 375 25.92 23.10 -18.68
CA GLY A 375 27.29 22.70 -18.40
C GLY A 375 28.18 23.83 -17.93
N ASN A 376 29.01 23.52 -16.94
CA ASN A 376 30.29 24.19 -16.68
C ASN A 376 30.29 25.73 -16.79
N THR A 377 29.63 26.39 -15.85
CA THR A 377 30.28 27.53 -15.18
C THR A 377 30.28 27.29 -13.68
N ARG A 378 30.83 26.13 -13.29
CA ARG A 378 31.63 26.12 -12.08
C ARG A 378 32.75 27.11 -12.39
N SER A 379 32.85 28.20 -11.63
CA SER A 379 34.16 28.82 -11.50
C SER A 379 35.06 27.68 -11.03
N GLU A 380 35.94 27.20 -11.92
CA GLU A 380 37.03 26.35 -11.51
C GLU A 380 37.93 27.22 -10.64
N ALA A 381 37.56 27.39 -9.37
CA ALA A 381 38.53 27.12 -8.35
C ALA A 381 38.99 25.68 -8.64
N LYS A 382 40.11 25.55 -9.37
CA LYS A 382 40.87 24.31 -9.52
C LYS A 382 41.25 23.85 -8.12
N THR A 383 40.32 23.20 -7.46
CA THR A 383 40.60 22.34 -6.33
C THR A 383 41.31 21.13 -6.93
N GLY A 384 42.52 20.87 -6.44
CA GLY A 384 43.35 19.76 -6.92
C GLY A 384 42.64 18.40 -6.83
N PRO A 385 43.27 17.33 -7.33
CA PRO A 385 42.75 15.98 -7.17
C PRO A 385 42.37 15.73 -5.71
N LYS A 386 41.11 15.33 -5.46
CA LYS A 386 40.68 14.95 -4.11
C LYS A 386 41.45 13.69 -3.71
N VAL A 387 42.22 13.80 -2.64
CA VAL A 387 42.95 12.68 -2.05
C VAL A 387 42.19 12.16 -0.84
N ASP A 388 42.37 10.88 -0.54
CA ASP A 388 41.93 10.31 0.74
C ASP A 388 42.84 10.78 1.91
N ALA A 389 42.52 10.33 3.12
CA ALA A 389 43.31 10.61 4.32
C ALA A 389 44.77 10.08 4.23
N GLU A 390 45.06 9.18 3.29
CA GLU A 390 46.39 8.62 3.03
C GLU A 390 47.15 9.38 1.93
N GLY A 391 46.56 10.45 1.37
CA GLY A 391 47.17 11.25 0.31
C GLY A 391 47.11 10.59 -1.08
N ILE A 392 46.32 9.52 -1.24
CA ILE A 392 46.12 8.81 -2.51
C ILE A 392 44.92 9.42 -3.24
N GLU A 393 45.09 9.73 -4.53
CA GLU A 393 44.00 10.30 -5.34
C GLU A 393 42.79 9.34 -5.39
N LEU A 394 41.63 9.86 -5.04
CA LEU A 394 40.38 9.11 -5.03
C LEU A 394 40.00 8.68 -6.45
N PRO A 395 39.42 7.48 -6.60
CA PRO A 395 39.01 6.99 -7.92
C PRO A 395 37.79 7.77 -8.43
N GLY A 396 37.51 7.68 -9.74
CA GLY A 396 36.36 8.37 -10.34
C GLY A 396 35.01 7.90 -9.77
N ALA A 397 33.96 8.71 -9.93
CA ALA A 397 32.64 8.48 -9.33
C ALA A 397 32.10 7.06 -9.54
N SER A 398 32.16 6.53 -10.77
CA SER A 398 31.70 5.16 -11.07
C SER A 398 32.44 4.08 -10.28
N MET A 399 33.74 4.26 -10.01
CA MET A 399 34.51 3.31 -9.20
C MET A 399 34.23 3.49 -7.71
N GLN A 400 33.94 4.71 -7.25
CA GLN A 400 33.50 4.95 -5.87
C GLN A 400 32.16 4.28 -5.59
N GLU A 401 31.20 4.37 -6.52
CA GLU A 401 29.90 3.69 -6.41
C GLU A 401 30.06 2.17 -6.34
N GLU A 402 30.94 1.61 -7.16
CA GLU A 402 31.23 0.17 -7.15
C GLU A 402 31.89 -0.26 -5.83
N LEU A 403 32.89 0.48 -5.32
CA LEU A 403 33.53 0.18 -4.03
C LEU A 403 32.53 0.29 -2.87
N ALA A 404 31.61 1.25 -2.90
CA ALA A 404 30.55 1.36 -1.90
C ALA A 404 29.55 0.19 -1.99
N ALA A 405 29.24 -0.29 -3.20
CA ALA A 405 28.44 -1.50 -3.39
C ALA A 405 29.15 -2.76 -2.86
N VAL A 406 30.47 -2.89 -3.10
CA VAL A 406 31.28 -3.97 -2.52
C VAL A 406 31.26 -3.89 -1.01
N ARG A 407 31.44 -2.71 -0.41
CA ARG A 407 31.39 -2.52 1.03
C ARG A 407 30.01 -2.89 1.60
N THR A 408 28.93 -2.52 0.91
CA THR A 408 27.56 -2.95 1.25
C THR A 408 27.45 -4.49 1.26
N ALA A 409 28.01 -5.17 0.26
CA ALA A 409 27.99 -6.63 0.20
C ALA A 409 28.80 -7.28 1.33
N CYS A 410 29.97 -6.74 1.70
CA CYS A 410 30.73 -7.22 2.85
C CYS A 410 29.93 -7.10 4.15
N VAL A 411 29.32 -5.93 4.39
CA VAL A 411 28.51 -5.70 5.60
C VAL A 411 27.27 -6.59 5.61
N ALA A 412 26.63 -6.83 4.46
CA ALA A 412 25.50 -7.75 4.36
C ALA A 412 25.93 -9.21 4.67
N ALA A 413 27.10 -9.64 4.21
CA ALA A 413 27.62 -10.97 4.51
C ALA A 413 27.90 -11.15 6.01
N ASP A 414 28.50 -10.14 6.67
CA ASP A 414 28.72 -10.14 8.12
C ASP A 414 27.40 -10.10 8.91
N LEU A 415 26.43 -9.31 8.45
CA LEU A 415 25.11 -9.16 9.09
C LEU A 415 24.29 -10.45 9.02
N ALA A 416 24.34 -11.17 7.90
CA ALA A 416 23.66 -12.46 7.75
C ALA A 416 24.17 -13.52 8.73
N ALA A 417 25.43 -13.40 9.18
CA ALA A 417 26.05 -14.28 10.16
C ALA A 417 25.83 -13.83 11.61
N ASN A 418 25.21 -12.67 11.86
CA ASN A 418 25.08 -12.07 13.19
C ASN A 418 23.61 -11.72 13.55
N PRO A 419 22.83 -12.71 14.03
CA PRO A 419 21.39 -12.53 14.26
C PRO A 419 21.02 -11.44 15.26
N LYS A 420 21.85 -11.22 16.28
CA LYS A 420 21.62 -10.19 17.29
C LYS A 420 21.69 -8.79 16.68
N ILE A 421 22.74 -8.50 15.92
CA ILE A 421 22.91 -7.19 15.28
C ILE A 421 21.86 -6.99 14.18
N ALA A 422 21.48 -8.05 13.47
CA ALA A 422 20.39 -7.99 12.51
C ALA A 422 19.04 -7.65 13.15
N LEU A 423 18.71 -8.24 14.30
CA LEU A 423 17.51 -7.88 15.05
C LEU A 423 17.53 -6.38 15.45
N VAL A 424 18.66 -5.88 15.95
CA VAL A 424 18.81 -4.45 16.27
C VAL A 424 18.58 -3.58 15.05
N ALA A 425 19.18 -3.92 13.91
CA ALA A 425 19.00 -3.19 12.66
C ALA A 425 17.54 -3.22 12.16
N THR A 426 16.84 -4.34 12.31
CA THR A 426 15.41 -4.44 11.99
C THR A 426 14.55 -3.60 12.93
N VAL A 427 14.80 -3.63 14.24
CA VAL A 427 14.04 -2.83 15.20
C VAL A 427 14.26 -1.34 14.96
N GLN A 428 15.50 -0.92 14.70
CA GLN A 428 15.82 0.45 14.34
C GLN A 428 15.07 0.88 13.06
N ALA A 429 15.00 0.00 12.06
CA ALA A 429 14.23 0.25 10.85
C ALA A 429 12.72 0.43 11.10
N LEU A 430 12.12 -0.46 11.90
CA LEU A 430 10.72 -0.32 12.33
C LEU A 430 10.50 1.00 13.07
N ALA A 431 11.39 1.33 14.01
CA ALA A 431 11.29 2.55 14.81
C ALA A 431 11.40 3.80 13.94
N ALA A 432 12.33 3.83 12.99
CA ALA A 432 12.49 4.95 12.06
C ALA A 432 11.24 5.16 11.19
N GLU A 433 10.55 4.09 10.79
CA GLU A 433 9.31 4.17 10.03
C GLU A 433 8.10 4.51 10.90
N ALA A 434 8.03 3.96 12.11
CA ALA A 434 6.91 4.18 13.04
C ALA A 434 6.92 5.58 13.69
N PHE A 435 8.11 6.13 13.96
CA PHE A 435 8.26 7.42 14.64
C PHE A 435 8.42 8.60 13.67
N SER A 436 8.85 8.37 12.42
CA SER A 436 9.01 9.45 11.45
C SER A 436 7.74 9.64 10.60
N ARG A 437 7.13 10.83 10.65
CA ARG A 437 5.98 11.18 9.78
C ARG A 437 6.37 11.39 8.31
N TYR A 438 7.66 11.47 7.99
CA TYR A 438 8.18 11.62 6.64
C TYR A 438 9.33 10.64 6.37
N GLY A 439 8.99 9.39 6.02
CA GLY A 439 9.92 8.42 5.43
C GLY A 439 11.19 8.16 6.24
N GLY A 440 11.13 7.16 7.13
CA GLY A 440 12.26 6.75 7.97
C GLY A 440 13.55 6.53 7.18
N HIS A 441 14.57 7.33 7.49
CA HIS A 441 15.93 7.13 7.00
C HIS A 441 16.57 5.97 7.78
N SER A 442 16.29 4.75 7.36
CA SER A 442 16.99 3.54 7.83
C SER A 442 17.66 2.83 6.67
N ALA A 443 18.86 2.30 6.91
CA ALA A 443 19.57 1.45 5.94
C ALA A 443 18.85 0.11 5.66
N CYS A 444 17.91 -0.28 6.52
CA CYS A 444 16.99 -1.40 6.34
C CYS A 444 15.56 -0.84 6.24
N GLN A 445 14.77 -1.21 5.22
CA GLN A 445 13.36 -0.84 5.10
C GLN A 445 12.49 -2.07 5.37
N ILE A 446 11.31 -1.90 5.97
CA ILE A 446 10.38 -3.01 6.27
C ILE A 446 9.27 -3.08 5.20
N SER A 447 9.69 -2.76 3.99
CA SER A 447 9.31 -3.52 2.81
C SER A 447 10.59 -4.23 2.35
N LEU A 448 10.54 -5.53 2.02
CA LEU A 448 11.72 -6.22 1.50
C LEU A 448 11.97 -5.78 0.04
N ASP A 449 12.50 -4.58 -0.13
CA ASP A 449 13.10 -4.11 -1.37
C ASP A 449 14.60 -4.39 -1.31
N ARG A 450 15.06 -5.32 -2.14
CA ARG A 450 16.45 -5.83 -2.09
C ARG A 450 17.44 -4.72 -2.45
N GLY A 451 18.58 -4.68 -1.76
CA GLY A 451 19.62 -3.68 -2.03
C GLY A 451 20.34 -3.84 -3.38
N HIS A 452 20.28 -5.04 -3.97
CA HIS A 452 20.85 -5.37 -5.27
C HIS A 452 22.32 -4.89 -5.50
N PRO A 453 23.26 -5.07 -4.53
CA PRO A 453 24.65 -4.63 -4.70
C PRO A 453 25.31 -5.29 -5.92
N GLU A 454 24.87 -6.49 -6.30
CA GLU A 454 25.36 -7.21 -7.47
C GLU A 454 25.18 -6.45 -8.76
N GLN A 455 24.20 -5.55 -8.90
CA GLN A 455 24.01 -4.78 -10.14
C GLN A 455 25.16 -3.81 -10.42
N ARG A 456 25.80 -3.31 -9.36
CA ARG A 456 26.85 -2.27 -9.42
C ARG A 456 28.28 -2.81 -9.37
N ILE A 457 28.42 -4.10 -9.10
CA ILE A 457 29.72 -4.79 -8.99
C ILE A 457 30.06 -5.46 -10.32
N ALA A 458 31.23 -5.22 -10.90
CA ALA A 458 31.62 -5.85 -12.17
C ALA A 458 31.85 -7.36 -12.02
N ASN A 459 32.58 -7.78 -10.99
CA ASN A 459 32.89 -9.18 -10.71
C ASN A 459 31.77 -9.83 -9.88
N LYS A 460 30.86 -10.55 -10.56
CA LYS A 460 29.70 -11.20 -9.92
C LYS A 460 30.08 -12.42 -9.07
N GLU A 461 31.28 -12.95 -9.23
CA GLU A 461 31.78 -14.11 -8.49
C GLU A 461 32.50 -13.71 -7.18
N MET A 462 32.43 -12.43 -6.80
CA MET A 462 33.03 -11.97 -5.54
C MET A 462 32.44 -12.70 -4.34
N ARG A 463 33.35 -13.16 -3.46
CA ARG A 463 33.04 -13.91 -2.23
C ARG A 463 31.88 -13.37 -1.40
N PRO A 464 31.77 -12.06 -1.07
CA PRO A 464 30.64 -11.56 -0.29
C PRO A 464 29.29 -11.74 -1.00
N LEU A 465 29.23 -11.57 -2.33
CA LEU A 465 28.01 -11.81 -3.10
C LEU A 465 27.61 -13.28 -3.08
N VAL A 466 28.59 -14.17 -3.32
CA VAL A 466 28.38 -15.62 -3.30
C VAL A 466 27.92 -16.08 -1.91
N ALA A 467 28.50 -15.53 -0.83
CA ALA A 467 28.12 -15.86 0.54
C ALA A 467 26.68 -15.44 0.85
N SER A 468 26.29 -14.20 0.50
CA SER A 468 24.92 -13.71 0.69
C SER A 468 23.89 -14.51 -0.12
N GLU A 469 24.19 -14.84 -1.38
CA GLU A 469 23.31 -15.66 -2.21
C GLU A 469 23.20 -17.09 -1.69
N ALA A 470 24.30 -17.71 -1.26
CA ALA A 470 24.31 -19.05 -0.67
C ALA A 470 23.48 -19.10 0.62
N ALA A 471 23.60 -18.09 1.49
CA ALA A 471 22.81 -18.00 2.71
C ALA A 471 21.29 -17.93 2.41
N LEU A 472 20.90 -17.11 1.43
CA LEU A 472 19.51 -17.01 0.99
C LEU A 472 19.01 -18.31 0.33
N ALA A 473 19.84 -18.93 -0.53
CA ALA A 473 19.51 -20.18 -1.19
C ALA A 473 19.29 -21.31 -0.18
N ALA A 474 20.12 -21.39 0.86
CA ALA A 474 19.96 -22.36 1.95
C ALA A 474 18.64 -22.18 2.69
N LYS A 475 18.25 -20.94 3.02
CA LYS A 475 16.95 -20.66 3.65
C LYS A 475 15.78 -21.00 2.70
N ARG A 476 15.94 -20.77 1.39
CA ARG A 476 14.93 -21.11 0.38
C ARG A 476 14.76 -22.61 0.17
N GLU A 477 15.85 -23.38 0.22
CA GLU A 477 15.81 -24.85 0.08
C GLU A 477 15.15 -25.50 1.29
N ALA A 478 15.39 -24.97 2.49
CA ALA A 478 14.78 -25.46 3.73
C ALA A 478 13.28 -25.12 3.86
N ALA A 479 12.81 -24.07 3.17
CA ALA A 479 11.44 -23.60 3.26
C ALA A 479 10.46 -24.49 2.45
N PRO A 480 9.19 -24.62 2.90
CA PRO A 480 8.15 -25.27 2.11
C PRO A 480 7.98 -24.63 0.73
N LYS A 481 7.74 -25.45 -0.29
CA LYS A 481 7.57 -24.98 -1.68
C LYS A 481 6.29 -24.16 -1.89
N ASN A 482 5.27 -24.37 -1.06
CA ASN A 482 4.01 -23.64 -1.13
C ASN A 482 4.01 -22.49 -0.11
N PRO A 483 3.86 -21.23 -0.55
CA PRO A 483 3.82 -20.07 0.34
C PRO A 483 2.74 -20.12 1.42
N GLY A 484 1.62 -20.81 1.17
CA GLY A 484 0.54 -20.97 2.17
C GLY A 484 0.97 -21.73 3.42
N ASP A 485 2.03 -22.52 3.36
CA ASP A 485 2.54 -23.33 4.47
C ASP A 485 3.61 -22.59 5.29
N TRP A 486 4.05 -21.41 4.84
CA TRP A 486 5.13 -20.65 5.49
C TRP A 486 4.77 -20.18 6.89
N TRP A 487 3.51 -19.83 7.14
CA TRP A 487 3.06 -19.42 8.48
C TRP A 487 3.29 -20.52 9.50
N GLY A 488 2.82 -21.75 9.22
CA GLY A 488 3.02 -22.89 10.10
C GLY A 488 4.49 -23.29 10.24
N TYR A 489 5.27 -23.16 9.15
CA TYR A 489 6.71 -23.43 9.15
C TYR A 489 7.50 -22.50 10.06
N PHE A 490 7.31 -21.18 9.94
CA PHE A 490 7.98 -20.21 10.81
C PHE A 490 7.46 -20.27 12.25
N LEU A 491 6.15 -20.49 12.46
CA LEU A 491 5.57 -20.61 13.79
C LEU A 491 6.11 -21.82 14.57
N ALA A 492 6.52 -22.88 13.88
CA ALA A 492 7.09 -24.07 14.49
C ALA A 492 8.59 -23.96 14.82
N MET A 493 9.27 -22.90 14.38
CA MET A 493 10.68 -22.68 14.68
C MET A 493 10.89 -22.19 16.10
N ASP A 494 12.06 -22.48 16.66
CA ASP A 494 12.53 -21.81 17.86
C ASP A 494 13.04 -20.39 17.55
N GLU A 495 13.24 -19.60 18.61
CA GLU A 495 13.68 -18.21 18.51
C GLU A 495 15.03 -18.07 17.81
N THR A 496 15.96 -19.01 18.03
CA THR A 496 17.29 -18.97 17.41
C THR A 496 17.18 -19.12 15.90
N ALA A 497 16.42 -20.09 15.44
CA ALA A 497 16.17 -20.32 14.02
C ALA A 497 15.43 -19.14 13.37
N LEU A 498 14.46 -18.53 14.05
CA LEU A 498 13.77 -17.32 13.56
C LEU A 498 14.74 -16.15 13.40
N LEU A 499 15.60 -15.92 14.39
CA LEU A 499 16.60 -14.86 14.34
C LEU A 499 17.62 -15.07 13.22
N GLU A 500 18.02 -16.31 12.91
CA GLU A 500 18.87 -16.59 11.75
C GLU A 500 18.19 -16.27 10.41
N HIS A 501 16.88 -16.52 10.29
CA HIS A 501 16.13 -16.15 9.08
C HIS A 501 16.01 -14.63 8.97
N LEU A 502 15.71 -13.96 10.10
CA LEU A 502 15.69 -12.51 10.19
C LEU A 502 17.03 -11.93 9.75
N ALA A 503 18.14 -12.50 10.20
CA ALA A 503 19.49 -12.06 9.83
C ALA A 503 19.71 -12.04 8.32
N VAL A 504 19.36 -13.13 7.64
CA VAL A 504 19.49 -13.24 6.18
C VAL A 504 18.57 -12.25 5.46
N PHE A 505 17.33 -12.08 5.93
CA PHE A 505 16.38 -11.16 5.30
C PHE A 505 16.76 -9.68 5.50
N THR A 506 17.25 -9.31 6.67
CA THR A 506 17.76 -7.97 6.97
C THR A 506 19.05 -7.69 6.19
N ALA A 507 19.92 -8.68 6.02
CA ALA A 507 21.14 -8.54 5.22
C ALA A 507 20.85 -8.22 3.74
N ILE A 508 19.87 -8.90 3.12
CA ILE A 508 19.55 -8.67 1.70
C ILE A 508 18.76 -7.37 1.44
N SER A 509 18.17 -6.77 2.48
CA SER A 509 17.48 -5.48 2.40
C SER A 509 18.41 -4.29 2.63
N LEU A 510 19.69 -4.53 2.99
CA LEU A 510 20.65 -3.47 3.28
C LEU A 510 20.92 -2.57 2.07
N LYS A 511 20.67 -1.27 2.24
CA LYS A 511 20.92 -0.21 1.24
C LYS A 511 21.90 0.84 1.77
N ALA A 512 23.05 0.40 2.26
CA ALA A 512 24.09 1.27 2.84
C ALA A 512 24.60 2.34 1.86
N PHE A 513 24.56 2.06 0.55
CA PHE A 513 24.87 3.02 -0.50
C PHE A 513 23.69 3.14 -1.48
N ASN A 514 22.98 4.26 -1.38
CA ASN A 514 21.91 4.66 -2.30
C ASN A 514 22.24 6.07 -2.84
N PRO A 515 22.27 6.29 -4.18
CA PRO A 515 22.44 7.63 -4.75
C PRO A 515 21.41 8.66 -4.27
N PHE A 516 20.25 8.18 -3.81
CA PHE A 516 19.16 8.98 -3.25
C PHE A 516 19.15 8.98 -1.70
N GLY A 517 20.09 8.28 -1.06
CA GLY A 517 20.21 8.21 0.39
C GLY A 517 20.89 9.45 0.98
N GLY A 518 20.27 10.04 1.99
CA GLY A 518 20.83 11.17 2.75
C GLY A 518 22.10 10.81 3.53
N ALA A 519 22.76 11.84 4.07
CA ALA A 519 23.99 11.68 4.86
C ALA A 519 23.80 10.75 6.07
N ALA A 520 22.64 10.83 6.73
CA ALA A 520 22.27 9.99 7.87
C ALA A 520 22.32 8.48 7.55
N VAL A 521 21.89 8.06 6.36
CA VAL A 521 21.90 6.64 5.96
C VAL A 521 23.33 6.10 5.86
N ARG A 522 24.26 6.90 5.32
CA ARG A 522 25.68 6.52 5.23
C ARG A 522 26.32 6.42 6.60
N VAL A 523 25.97 7.34 7.51
CA VAL A 523 26.48 7.32 8.90
C VAL A 523 25.94 6.11 9.66
N GLN A 524 24.66 5.79 9.52
CA GLN A 524 24.07 4.58 10.10
C GLN A 524 24.71 3.30 9.54
N ALA A 525 25.01 3.27 8.24
CA ALA A 525 25.70 2.13 7.63
C ALA A 525 27.12 1.95 8.18
N ASP A 526 27.84 3.04 8.45
CA ASP A 526 29.13 2.99 9.15
C ASP A 526 28.97 2.45 10.58
N ALA A 527 27.96 2.93 11.33
CA ALA A 527 27.69 2.45 12.69
C ALA A 527 27.32 0.95 12.72
N LEU A 528 26.55 0.48 11.74
CA LEU A 528 26.24 -0.93 11.55
C LEU A 528 27.50 -1.75 11.24
N ALA A 529 28.36 -1.26 10.34
CA ALA A 529 29.61 -1.92 10.01
C ALA A 529 30.56 -1.98 11.22
N GLU A 530 30.59 -0.94 12.06
CA GLU A 530 31.35 -0.89 13.31
C GLU A 530 30.81 -1.90 14.33
N ALA A 531 29.50 -1.97 14.53
CA ALA A 531 28.85 -2.92 15.44
C ALA A 531 29.08 -4.39 15.02
N LEU A 532 29.26 -4.65 13.73
CA LEU A 532 29.62 -5.97 13.19
C LEU A 532 31.12 -6.26 13.22
N GLU A 533 31.95 -5.28 13.59
CA GLU A 533 33.41 -5.31 13.39
C GLU A 533 33.81 -5.68 11.95
N SER A 534 33.01 -5.25 10.97
CA SER A 534 33.10 -5.67 9.57
C SER A 534 34.39 -5.18 8.90
N ARG A 535 35.20 -6.13 8.43
CA ARG A 535 36.49 -5.88 7.76
C ARG A 535 36.46 -6.34 6.31
N PRO A 536 36.51 -5.43 5.32
CA PRO A 536 36.45 -5.82 3.91
C PRO A 536 37.57 -6.79 3.49
N GLU A 537 38.74 -6.71 4.13
CA GLU A 537 39.90 -7.56 3.85
C GLU A 537 39.63 -9.05 4.12
N GLN A 538 38.65 -9.37 4.97
CA GLN A 538 38.23 -10.75 5.19
C GLN A 538 37.45 -11.32 4.00
N TRP A 539 36.80 -10.45 3.23
CA TRP A 539 35.88 -10.80 2.16
C TRP A 539 36.50 -10.67 0.77
N VAL A 540 37.27 -9.61 0.53
CA VAL A 540 37.78 -9.25 -0.79
C VAL A 540 39.27 -8.96 -0.79
N THR A 541 39.90 -9.29 -1.91
CA THR A 541 41.28 -8.98 -2.21
C THR A 541 41.37 -7.85 -3.24
N LEU A 542 42.55 -7.27 -3.43
CA LEU A 542 42.77 -6.23 -4.44
C LEU A 542 42.59 -6.79 -5.85
N SER A 543 42.96 -8.06 -6.04
CA SER A 543 42.75 -8.81 -7.29
C SER A 543 41.27 -8.93 -7.65
N ASP A 544 40.39 -9.17 -6.66
CA ASP A 544 38.94 -9.33 -6.88
C ASP A 544 38.28 -8.07 -7.47
N LEU A 545 38.85 -6.89 -7.17
CA LEU A 545 38.31 -5.57 -7.54
C LEU A 545 38.72 -5.07 -8.93
N ASP A 546 39.76 -5.67 -9.54
CA ASP A 546 40.45 -5.14 -10.74
C ASP A 546 40.81 -3.64 -10.63
N PHE A 547 40.98 -3.14 -9.39
CA PHE A 547 41.08 -1.72 -9.08
C PHE A 547 42.29 -1.06 -9.75
N LEU A 548 43.45 -1.71 -9.71
CA LEU A 548 44.69 -1.17 -10.26
C LEU A 548 44.64 -1.02 -11.79
N ARG A 549 43.95 -1.92 -12.51
CA ARG A 549 43.80 -1.82 -13.98
C ARG A 549 43.02 -0.57 -14.38
N ARG A 550 42.04 -0.21 -13.55
CA ARG A 550 41.05 0.86 -13.79
C ARG A 550 41.46 2.22 -13.23
N THR A 551 42.56 2.30 -12.48
CA THR A 551 43.07 3.57 -11.92
C THR A 551 44.26 4.14 -12.70
N LYS A 552 44.71 5.34 -12.31
CA LYS A 552 45.87 6.04 -12.89
C LYS A 552 47.19 5.44 -12.38
N LYS A 553 48.26 5.53 -13.17
CA LYS A 553 49.61 5.10 -12.73
C LYS A 553 50.06 5.79 -11.44
N SER A 554 49.70 7.06 -11.25
CA SER A 554 50.00 7.83 -10.02
C SER A 554 49.43 7.18 -8.78
N VAL A 555 48.17 6.72 -8.85
CA VAL A 555 47.49 6.03 -7.74
C VAL A 555 48.14 4.69 -7.42
N ILE A 556 48.50 3.91 -8.46
CA ILE A 556 49.19 2.61 -8.27
C ILE A 556 50.53 2.81 -7.56
N LEU A 557 51.33 3.80 -7.99
CA LEU A 557 52.64 4.07 -7.40
C LEU A 557 52.51 4.63 -5.98
N ALA A 558 51.50 5.45 -5.69
CA ALA A 558 51.22 5.94 -4.34
C ALA A 558 50.86 4.79 -3.38
N ALA A 559 50.03 3.84 -3.83
CA ALA A 559 49.72 2.63 -3.06
C ALA A 559 50.97 1.76 -2.82
N VAL A 560 51.82 1.58 -3.83
CA VAL A 560 53.11 0.87 -3.67
C VAL A 560 54.05 1.59 -2.71
N GLU A 561 54.17 2.92 -2.81
CA GLU A 561 55.00 3.72 -1.91
C GLU A 561 54.54 3.58 -0.46
N ARG A 562 53.22 3.59 -0.22
CA ARG A 562 52.62 3.46 1.10
C ARG A 562 52.91 2.13 1.77
N VAL A 563 52.87 1.03 1.02
CA VAL A 563 52.97 -0.34 1.55
C VAL A 563 54.40 -0.90 1.49
N LYS A 564 55.16 -0.57 0.44
CA LYS A 564 56.49 -1.12 0.15
C LYS A 564 57.61 -0.09 0.21
N GLY A 565 57.29 1.19 0.38
CA GLY A 565 58.25 2.29 0.48
C GLY A 565 58.60 2.95 -0.85
N LYS A 566 59.13 4.17 -0.74
CA LYS A 566 59.43 5.09 -1.84
C LYS A 566 60.43 4.56 -2.87
N ASP A 567 61.43 3.82 -2.42
CA ASP A 567 62.45 3.22 -3.30
C ASP A 567 61.81 2.18 -4.25
N ARG A 568 60.82 1.43 -3.75
CA ARG A 568 60.12 0.44 -4.57
C ARG A 568 59.23 1.11 -5.61
N ALA A 569 58.45 2.12 -5.22
CA ALA A 569 57.62 2.89 -6.15
C ALA A 569 58.46 3.55 -7.25
N THR A 570 59.62 4.13 -6.90
CA THR A 570 60.54 4.74 -7.87
C THR A 570 61.03 3.71 -8.90
N ASN A 571 61.41 2.50 -8.45
CA ASN A 571 61.84 1.42 -9.33
C ASN A 571 60.75 0.94 -10.31
N LEU A 572 59.47 0.97 -9.89
CA LEU A 572 58.35 0.54 -10.72
C LEU A 572 57.80 1.65 -11.64
N SER A 573 58.15 2.91 -11.39
CA SER A 573 57.59 4.08 -12.12
C SER A 573 57.80 4.05 -13.64
N GLY A 574 58.91 3.47 -14.10
CA GLY A 574 59.26 3.35 -15.52
C GLY A 574 58.51 2.25 -16.29
N MET A 575 57.76 1.38 -15.60
CA MET A 575 57.07 0.25 -16.24
C MET A 575 55.87 0.72 -17.07
N LYS A 576 55.48 -0.07 -18.08
CA LYS A 576 54.22 0.14 -18.81
C LYS A 576 53.05 -0.16 -17.88
N LYS A 577 51.87 0.43 -18.15
CA LYS A 577 50.70 0.32 -17.24
C LYS A 577 50.30 -1.14 -16.99
N GLY A 578 50.30 -1.99 -18.03
CA GLY A 578 49.97 -3.42 -17.89
C GLY A 578 50.90 -4.14 -16.92
N ASP A 579 52.21 -4.07 -17.17
CA ASP A 579 53.24 -4.69 -16.34
C ASP A 579 53.26 -4.14 -14.90
N LEU A 580 53.02 -2.83 -14.76
CA LEU A 580 52.90 -2.16 -13.46
C LEU A 580 51.70 -2.69 -12.68
N VAL A 581 50.55 -2.91 -13.33
CA VAL A 581 49.36 -3.44 -12.69
C VAL A 581 49.60 -4.87 -12.21
N GLU A 582 50.13 -5.74 -13.07
CA GLU A 582 50.40 -7.14 -12.70
C GLU A 582 51.38 -7.23 -11.52
N ARG A 583 52.46 -6.43 -11.56
CA ARG A 583 53.47 -6.42 -10.50
C ARG A 583 52.97 -5.79 -9.21
N ALA A 584 52.24 -4.68 -9.29
CA ALA A 584 51.67 -4.01 -8.12
C ALA A 584 50.56 -4.85 -7.48
N THR A 585 49.69 -5.50 -8.26
CA THR A 585 48.71 -6.45 -7.73
C THR A 585 49.42 -7.53 -6.93
N ALA A 586 50.41 -8.23 -7.50
CA ALA A 586 51.14 -9.28 -6.79
C ALA A 586 51.86 -8.81 -5.49
N GLU A 587 52.24 -7.52 -5.41
CA GLU A 587 52.93 -6.97 -4.23
C GLU A 587 51.99 -6.38 -3.18
N LEU A 588 50.77 -5.97 -3.57
CA LEU A 588 49.80 -5.28 -2.71
C LEU A 588 48.61 -6.16 -2.30
N ASP A 589 48.33 -7.23 -3.04
CA ASP A 589 47.18 -8.09 -2.80
C ASP A 589 47.25 -8.72 -1.40
N GLY A 590 46.13 -8.65 -0.68
CA GLY A 590 46.03 -9.07 0.74
C GLY A 590 46.75 -8.16 1.76
N LEU A 591 47.42 -7.09 1.32
CA LEU A 591 48.12 -6.14 2.20
C LEU A 591 47.49 -4.75 2.22
N TRP A 592 46.76 -4.37 1.17
CA TRP A 592 46.16 -3.05 1.05
C TRP A 592 44.90 -3.08 0.18
N LEU A 593 43.89 -2.32 0.60
CA LEU A 593 42.66 -2.04 -0.14
C LEU A 593 42.43 -0.52 -0.19
N PRO A 594 41.70 -0.01 -1.20
CA PRO A 594 41.40 1.41 -1.30
C PRO A 594 40.57 1.93 -0.11
N ALA A 595 40.89 3.11 0.42
CA ALA A 595 40.20 3.70 1.57
C ALA A 595 38.69 3.91 1.35
N SER A 596 38.24 4.09 0.10
CA SER A 596 36.81 4.16 -0.24
C SER A 596 36.03 2.87 0.04
N LEU A 597 36.71 1.77 0.36
CA LEU A 597 36.10 0.52 0.80
C LEU A 597 35.90 0.47 2.32
N SER A 598 36.56 1.34 3.09
CA SER A 598 36.59 1.27 4.56
C SER A 598 35.39 1.98 5.23
N ALA A 599 34.85 3.02 4.61
CA ALA A 599 33.75 3.81 5.14
C ALA A 599 32.73 4.20 4.05
N PHE A 600 31.45 4.27 4.43
CA PHE A 600 30.37 4.80 3.60
C PHE A 600 30.26 6.33 3.74
N ALA A 601 30.38 6.87 4.95
CA ALA A 601 30.18 8.29 5.21
C ALA A 601 31.49 9.08 5.12
N SER A 602 31.44 10.24 4.44
CA SER A 602 32.51 11.23 4.53
C SER A 602 32.41 12.05 5.83
N GLU A 603 33.47 12.77 6.18
CA GLU A 603 33.46 13.68 7.34
C GLU A 603 32.35 14.74 7.21
N ALA A 604 32.12 15.26 5.99
CA ALA A 604 31.01 16.17 5.70
C ALA A 604 29.61 15.51 5.84
N ASP A 605 29.50 14.19 5.64
CA ASP A 605 28.23 13.49 5.89
C ASP A 605 27.97 13.35 7.38
N ARG A 606 29.01 13.13 8.19
CA ARG A 606 28.91 13.06 9.65
C ARG A 606 28.48 14.40 10.25
N GLU A 607 29.05 15.50 9.76
CA GLU A 607 28.66 16.85 10.14
C GLU A 607 27.18 17.14 9.80
N LYS A 608 26.75 16.79 8.58
CA LYS A 608 25.35 16.94 8.16
C LYS A 608 24.37 16.06 8.94
N ALA A 609 24.77 14.86 9.33
CA ALA A 609 23.93 13.96 10.12
C ALA A 609 23.86 14.35 11.60
N SER A 610 24.84 15.12 12.10
CA SER A 610 24.85 15.64 13.48
C SER A 610 24.02 16.90 13.69
N ALA A 611 23.52 17.53 12.63
CA ALA A 611 22.58 18.64 12.75
C ALA A 611 21.24 18.11 13.30
N PRO A 612 20.68 18.71 14.37
CA PRO A 612 19.42 18.27 14.93
C PRO A 612 18.34 18.28 13.85
N TYR A 613 17.63 17.15 13.73
CA TYR A 613 16.44 17.08 12.89
C TYR A 613 15.35 17.86 13.61
N TYR A 614 15.08 19.07 13.14
CA TYR A 614 13.96 19.88 13.64
C TYR A 614 12.65 19.26 13.15
N ASP A 615 11.91 18.64 14.06
CA ASP A 615 10.53 18.21 13.86
C ASP A 615 9.61 19.22 14.56
N PRO A 616 9.02 20.19 13.83
CA PRO A 616 8.21 21.24 14.42
C PRO A 616 6.94 20.73 15.13
N VAL A 617 6.63 19.44 15.08
CA VAL A 617 5.45 18.86 15.74
C VAL A 617 5.80 18.10 17.03
N PHE A 618 7.08 17.76 17.24
CA PHE A 618 7.52 17.00 18.42
C PHE A 618 8.14 17.88 19.52
N ASP A 619 8.82 18.98 19.16
CA ASP A 619 9.38 19.90 20.15
C ASP A 619 8.28 20.75 20.83
N ASP A 620 7.21 21.12 20.10
CA ASP A 620 6.06 21.85 20.66
C ASP A 620 5.23 21.02 21.66
N ALA A 621 5.39 19.69 21.68
CA ALA A 621 4.65 18.80 22.59
C ALA A 621 5.40 18.54 23.91
N ILE A 622 6.67 18.94 24.04
CA ILE A 622 7.47 18.70 25.25
C ILE A 622 7.54 19.96 26.13
N GLU A 623 7.30 21.15 25.60
CA GLU A 623 7.26 22.40 26.39
C GLU A 623 5.90 22.64 27.11
N GLY A 624 4.94 21.72 27.03
CA GLY A 624 3.56 21.92 27.51
C GLY A 624 3.10 21.17 28.77
N ASP A 625 3.88 20.27 29.36
CA ASP A 625 3.47 19.52 30.56
C ASP A 625 4.62 19.45 31.59
N GLU A 626 4.75 20.51 32.40
CA GLU A 626 5.26 20.34 33.77
C GLU A 626 4.26 19.45 34.51
N LEU A 627 4.50 18.14 34.50
CA LEU A 627 3.79 17.23 35.39
C LEU A 627 4.19 17.54 36.83
N ASP A 628 3.26 18.15 37.56
CA ASP A 628 3.31 18.39 38.99
C ASP A 628 3.89 17.18 39.75
N GLU A 629 5.05 17.38 40.38
CA GLU A 629 5.55 16.52 41.44
C GLU A 629 4.71 16.71 42.71
N GLU A 630 3.58 16.01 42.86
CA GLU A 630 2.94 15.87 44.17
C GLU A 630 2.33 14.46 44.41
N GLU A 631 2.87 13.81 45.44
CA GLU A 631 2.35 12.70 46.27
C GLU A 631 1.96 11.36 45.60
N LEU A 632 2.92 10.42 45.60
CA LEU A 632 2.61 9.01 45.82
C LEU A 632 3.35 8.51 47.07
N ASP A 633 2.61 8.54 48.17
CA ASP A 633 2.98 7.94 49.45
C ASP A 633 3.36 6.46 49.31
N ALA A 634 4.46 6.12 49.96
CA ALA A 634 4.89 4.76 50.20
C ALA A 634 4.06 4.16 51.34
N ASP A 635 3.15 3.23 51.05
CA ASP A 635 2.98 2.04 51.88
C ASP A 635 2.22 0.91 51.17
N ASP A 636 2.51 -0.30 51.63
CA ASP A 636 1.74 -1.53 51.51
C ASP A 636 1.95 -2.50 50.31
N THR A 637 2.92 -3.38 50.53
CA THR A 637 2.78 -4.85 50.59
C THR A 637 2.41 -5.65 49.33
N LEU A 638 3.46 -6.23 48.71
CA LEU A 638 3.39 -7.47 47.95
C LEU A 638 2.98 -8.66 48.85
N PRO A 639 1.99 -9.49 48.49
CA PRO A 639 1.84 -10.81 49.09
C PRO A 639 2.71 -11.82 48.34
N GLN A 640 3.71 -12.34 49.04
CA GLN A 640 4.36 -13.61 48.72
C GLN A 640 3.44 -14.81 49.01
N ALA A 641 3.75 -15.91 48.30
CA ALA A 641 3.36 -17.31 48.48
C ALA A 641 2.15 -17.78 47.64
N ALA A 642 2.16 -18.97 47.03
CA ALA A 642 2.80 -20.19 47.51
C ALA A 642 3.17 -21.21 46.40
N GLU A 643 4.23 -21.96 46.75
CA GLU A 643 4.72 -23.30 46.33
C GLU A 643 5.17 -23.57 44.88
#